data_AF-A0A3N6MG69-F1
#
_entry.id   AF-A0A3N6MG69-F1
#
_cell.length_a   1.000
_cell.length_b   1.000
_cell.length_c   1.000
_cell.angle_alpha   90.00
_cell.angle_beta   90.00
_cell.angle_gamma   90.00
#
_symmetry.space_group_name_H-M   'P 1'
#
loop_
_entity.id
_entity.type
_entity.pdbx_description
1 polymer ?
#
loop_
_entity_poly.entity_id
_entity_poly.type
_entity_poly.pdbx_seq_one_letter_code
_entity_poly.pdbx_strand_id
1 'polypeptide(L)'
;MSYGLDLGRRTIRVARGDPAEPIVTSTAPVVFAIDDSHRESDAASPADARSVSRDDTTYAIGSDAIDAADAVDATPRTPFSDEPLLSDDDGATLSLVLDVVLESPDGEQLCYTVPGAPDDDEPWSIDDHCRLVESCLVELGVSPTPIDRGFAVVYDQLEADNYTGLGVCLDGERTNVTLAYYGVPALSFSIPIGDEWVRDRATAELDRDRADVRRALTDFELDPDATTGEIQRALAEAYDDLVERLVDALGRRAVEHELERGLSVPVAVAGEGAVDGLEYLVGGRFDAAALPFSIRGVRRADEPAESVARGALAAAAAGVDGDEGIVRTRDEWASSDSSSSPSMSESPDESESATAASDRATLSFDDERPELDETATDAVDQLFERLGNRDQEIESVRTDVDAVAAAVETLERRTASAESVESLETRLEALSDRVDDGADDLDEVADALDDAVADLEEAAKADEVVALEGRVSGHGEELAAVGDEVSDLADELEELAERVDALESRLADDADARDERVAETVRERLEGTIEDEVARTTAEHVSDAVDDRLEETVNDRLEPISERIGAQADRLDTLEDRTAAHDHRFDRVDASLAERSTSDGVSAEWLEDELEALRVDLEDRRVEDDPGTVRPALVTSALAGAGAAGVVSGGVTAAAIDAGLGAAVAVAGVAVVGTAVVLAR
;
A
#
# COMPACT_ATOMS: atom_id res chain seq x y z
N MET A 1 -5.59 30.44 -6.94
CA MET A 1 -4.54 29.80 -7.76
C MET A 1 -5.19 28.62 -8.48
N SER A 2 -4.46 27.86 -9.29
CA SER A 2 -4.98 26.64 -9.93
C SER A 2 -4.29 25.40 -9.35
N TYR A 3 -4.96 24.25 -9.42
CA TYR A 3 -4.43 22.95 -9.03
C TYR A 3 -4.67 21.93 -10.13
N GLY A 4 -3.69 21.05 -10.28
CA GLY A 4 -3.84 19.79 -11.01
C GLY A 4 -3.82 18.62 -10.03
N LEU A 5 -4.84 17.78 -10.07
CA LEU A 5 -4.99 16.62 -9.20
C LEU A 5 -4.99 15.35 -10.03
N ASP A 6 -3.96 14.52 -9.90
CA ASP A 6 -3.92 13.16 -10.46
C ASP A 6 -4.38 12.15 -9.39
N LEU A 7 -5.50 11.49 -9.65
CA LEU A 7 -6.14 10.52 -8.75
C LEU A 7 -5.73 9.08 -9.10
N GLY A 8 -4.49 8.71 -8.77
CA GLY A 8 -4.01 7.34 -8.94
C GLY A 8 -4.24 6.47 -7.70
N ARG A 9 -4.52 5.17 -7.89
CA ARG A 9 -4.74 4.22 -6.78
C ARG A 9 -3.56 4.08 -5.84
N ARG A 10 -2.36 4.06 -6.40
CA ARG A 10 -1.11 3.89 -5.65
C ARG A 10 -0.57 5.23 -5.13
N THR A 11 -0.88 6.31 -5.83
CA THR A 11 -0.34 7.64 -5.55
C THR A 11 -1.30 8.69 -6.08
N ILE A 12 -1.69 9.61 -5.20
CA ILE A 12 -2.33 10.86 -5.58
C ILE A 12 -1.24 11.92 -5.72
N ARG A 13 -1.27 12.65 -6.83
CA ARG A 13 -0.35 13.76 -7.07
C ARG A 13 -1.09 15.07 -7.16
N VAL A 14 -0.52 16.10 -6.55
CA VAL A 14 -1.01 17.48 -6.66
C VAL A 14 0.07 18.37 -7.23
N ALA A 15 -0.24 18.99 -8.35
CA ALA A 15 0.55 20.05 -8.97
C ALA A 15 -0.05 21.41 -8.59
N ARG A 16 0.81 22.33 -8.12
CA ARG A 16 0.43 23.69 -7.73
C ARG A 16 1.50 24.69 -8.13
N GLY A 17 1.12 25.97 -8.20
CA GLY A 17 2.02 27.07 -8.50
C GLY A 17 1.90 27.55 -9.95
N ASP A 18 3.03 27.97 -10.53
CA ASP A 18 3.09 28.41 -11.92
C ASP A 18 3.05 27.18 -12.85
N PRO A 19 2.16 27.13 -13.86
CA PRO A 19 2.07 25.99 -14.77
C PRO A 19 3.36 25.76 -15.58
N ALA A 20 4.23 26.76 -15.76
CA ALA A 20 5.51 26.59 -16.44
C ALA A 20 6.58 25.93 -15.56
N GLU A 21 6.49 26.07 -14.25
CA GLU A 21 7.40 25.48 -13.26
C GLU A 21 6.61 24.98 -12.03
N PRO A 22 5.78 23.93 -12.19
CA PRO A 22 4.87 23.49 -11.16
C PRO A 22 5.60 22.72 -10.06
N ILE A 23 5.09 22.82 -8.83
CA ILE A 23 5.53 21.99 -7.71
C ILE A 23 4.56 20.82 -7.61
N VAL A 24 5.05 19.61 -7.84
CA VAL A 24 4.28 18.38 -7.72
C VAL A 24 4.58 17.70 -6.38
N THR A 25 3.55 17.31 -5.65
CA THR A 25 3.66 16.53 -4.42
C THR A 25 2.94 15.20 -4.60
N SER A 26 3.62 14.10 -4.28
CA SER A 26 3.07 12.74 -4.37
C SER A 26 2.76 12.20 -2.98
N THR A 27 1.58 11.59 -2.80
CA THR A 27 1.14 10.99 -1.54
C THR A 27 0.43 9.67 -1.81
N ALA A 28 0.77 8.60 -1.08
CA ALA A 28 0.00 7.36 -1.14
C ALA A 28 -1.39 7.59 -0.53
N PRO A 29 -2.50 7.20 -1.20
CA PRO A 29 -3.85 7.43 -0.70
C PRO A 29 -4.21 6.38 0.35
N VAL A 30 -3.50 6.38 1.47
CA VAL A 30 -3.72 5.45 2.58
C VAL A 30 -3.96 6.20 3.86
N VAL A 31 -4.87 5.67 4.69
CA VAL A 31 -5.37 6.30 5.90
C VAL A 31 -5.35 5.29 7.05
N PHE A 32 -4.85 5.72 8.20
CA PHE A 32 -4.84 4.90 9.42
C PHE A 32 -5.30 5.72 10.63
N ALA A 33 -6.21 5.17 11.43
CA ALA A 33 -6.69 5.84 12.64
C ALA A 33 -5.66 5.67 13.77
N ILE A 34 -5.29 6.76 14.43
CA ILE A 34 -4.34 6.77 15.53
C ILE A 34 -5.11 7.01 16.84
N ASP A 35 -5.13 6.02 17.72
CA ASP A 35 -5.56 6.22 19.11
C ASP A 35 -4.50 7.02 19.89
N ASP A 36 -4.94 7.79 20.90
CA ASP A 36 -4.05 8.56 21.77
C ASP A 36 -2.99 7.71 22.50
N SER A 37 -3.23 6.39 22.68
CA SER A 37 -2.25 5.44 23.22
C SER A 37 -1.11 5.10 22.26
N HIS A 38 -1.26 5.34 20.95
CA HIS A 38 -0.23 5.11 19.94
C HIS A 38 0.69 6.33 19.74
N ARG A 39 0.38 7.47 20.37
CA ARG A 39 1.21 8.69 20.35
C ARG A 39 2.48 8.62 21.21
N GLU A 40 2.61 7.58 22.05
CA GLU A 40 3.70 7.46 23.04
C GLU A 40 4.83 6.50 22.62
N SER A 41 4.80 5.88 21.43
CA SER A 41 5.94 5.11 20.90
C SER A 41 6.85 6.01 20.05
N ASP A 42 8.16 5.83 20.19
CA ASP A 42 9.27 6.69 19.70
C ASP A 42 9.42 6.85 18.17
N ALA A 43 8.34 6.92 17.38
CA ALA A 43 8.37 7.17 15.94
C ALA A 43 7.70 8.51 15.61
N ALA A 44 8.55 9.52 15.37
CA ALA A 44 8.22 10.89 14.96
C ALA A 44 7.52 11.79 16.01
N SER A 45 7.99 13.02 16.14
CA SER A 45 7.31 14.03 16.93
C SER A 45 5.92 14.29 16.32
N PRO A 46 4.82 14.27 17.10
CA PRO A 46 3.45 14.47 16.60
C PRO A 46 3.17 15.85 16.01
N ALA A 47 4.19 16.71 15.87
CA ALA A 47 4.09 18.04 15.28
C ALA A 47 4.32 18.06 13.76
N ASP A 48 4.92 17.02 13.18
CA ASP A 48 5.27 16.96 11.74
C ASP A 48 4.55 15.84 10.96
N ALA A 49 3.69 15.05 11.62
CA ALA A 49 2.94 13.98 10.96
C ALA A 49 1.77 14.53 10.16
N ARG A 50 1.64 14.12 8.89
CA ARG A 50 0.52 14.43 7.99
C ARG A 50 -0.74 13.73 8.52
N SER A 51 -1.50 14.47 9.33
CA SER A 51 -2.68 13.95 10.00
C SER A 51 -3.84 14.93 9.97
N VAL A 52 -5.05 14.39 9.98
CA VAL A 52 -6.32 15.13 10.03
C VAL A 52 -7.14 14.65 11.22
N SER A 53 -7.82 15.57 11.91
CA SER A 53 -8.72 15.23 13.01
C SER A 53 -10.16 15.36 12.56
N ARG A 54 -10.93 14.26 12.60
CA ARG A 54 -12.36 14.23 12.27
C ARG A 54 -13.09 13.44 13.36
N ASP A 55 -14.19 13.99 13.88
CA ASP A 55 -15.03 13.33 14.90
C ASP A 55 -14.25 12.75 16.09
N ASP A 56 -13.39 13.57 16.71
CA ASP A 56 -12.52 13.21 17.84
C ASP A 56 -11.50 12.07 17.57
N THR A 57 -11.33 11.67 16.30
CA THR A 57 -10.33 10.68 15.86
C THR A 57 -9.26 11.37 15.01
N THR A 58 -7.97 11.13 15.31
CA THR A 58 -6.88 11.56 14.43
C THR A 58 -6.58 10.45 13.42
N TYR A 59 -6.49 10.80 12.15
CA TYR A 59 -6.07 9.91 11.07
C TYR A 59 -4.71 10.36 10.54
N ALA A 60 -3.74 9.44 10.45
CA ALA A 60 -2.54 9.65 9.66
C ALA A 60 -2.78 9.28 8.20
N ILE A 61 -2.05 9.93 7.29
CA ILE A 61 -2.20 9.79 5.84
C ILE A 61 -0.85 9.56 5.17
N GLY A 62 -0.81 8.72 4.14
CA GLY A 62 0.38 8.46 3.34
C GLY A 62 1.41 7.62 4.09
N SER A 63 2.69 8.01 4.05
CA SER A 63 3.77 7.29 4.72
C SER A 63 3.50 7.12 6.22
N ASP A 64 2.98 8.15 6.86
CA ASP A 64 2.71 8.13 8.30
C ASP A 64 1.59 7.15 8.66
N ALA A 65 0.65 6.92 7.74
CA ALA A 65 -0.39 5.90 7.90
C ALA A 65 0.20 4.49 7.80
N ILE A 66 1.14 4.27 6.88
CA ILE A 66 1.83 2.98 6.70
C ILE A 66 2.68 2.68 7.94
N ASP A 67 3.51 3.62 8.37
CA ASP A 67 4.36 3.45 9.54
C ASP A 67 3.53 3.20 10.82
N ALA A 68 2.41 3.91 10.99
CA ALA A 68 1.51 3.72 12.12
C ALA A 68 0.80 2.35 12.09
N ALA A 69 0.41 1.88 10.91
CA ALA A 69 -0.24 0.58 10.74
C ALA A 69 0.75 -0.58 10.96
N ASP A 70 1.98 -0.46 10.42
CA ASP A 70 3.06 -1.45 10.59
C ASP A 70 3.47 -1.59 12.06
N ALA A 71 3.46 -0.49 12.83
CA ALA A 71 3.80 -0.51 14.25
C ALA A 71 2.83 -1.37 15.09
N VAL A 72 1.63 -1.64 14.59
CA VAL A 72 0.59 -2.44 15.26
C VAL A 72 0.17 -3.68 14.45
N ASP A 73 0.91 -4.02 13.39
CA ASP A 73 0.65 -5.14 12.49
C ASP A 73 -0.80 -5.12 11.94
N ALA A 74 -1.23 -3.94 11.50
CA ALA A 74 -2.55 -3.71 10.91
C ALA A 74 -2.45 -3.25 9.45
N THR A 75 -3.55 -3.39 8.70
CA THR A 75 -3.63 -2.93 7.32
C THR A 75 -4.23 -1.52 7.25
N PRO A 76 -3.56 -0.53 6.62
CA PRO A 76 -4.14 0.79 6.41
C PRO A 76 -5.28 0.73 5.40
N ARG A 77 -6.22 1.68 5.49
CA ARG A 77 -7.35 1.79 4.56
C ARG A 77 -6.95 2.61 3.34
N THR A 78 -7.49 2.28 2.18
CA THR A 78 -7.33 3.04 0.92
C THR A 78 -8.73 3.41 0.41
N PRO A 79 -8.93 4.59 -0.21
CA PRO A 79 -10.18 4.93 -0.86
C PRO A 79 -10.34 4.17 -2.19
N PHE A 80 -9.28 3.56 -2.71
CA PHE A 80 -9.37 2.69 -3.87
C PHE A 80 -9.38 1.25 -3.38
N SER A 81 -10.55 0.61 -3.43
CA SER A 81 -10.72 -0.82 -3.15
C SER A 81 -10.03 -1.68 -4.25
N ASP A 82 -10.34 -2.98 -4.36
CA ASP A 82 -9.83 -3.82 -5.46
C ASP A 82 -10.30 -3.35 -6.85
N GLU A 83 -11.26 -2.43 -6.90
CA GLU A 83 -11.76 -1.82 -8.12
C GLU A 83 -10.93 -0.58 -8.55
N PRO A 84 -10.83 -0.33 -9.87
CA PRO A 84 -10.04 0.77 -10.43
C PRO A 84 -10.66 2.15 -10.22
N LEU A 85 -11.98 2.21 -9.96
CA LEU A 85 -12.74 3.44 -9.77
C LEU A 85 -13.26 3.53 -8.34
N LEU A 86 -13.46 4.77 -7.89
CA LEU A 86 -14.04 5.06 -6.59
C LEU A 86 -15.56 4.80 -6.61
N SER A 87 -16.06 4.21 -5.52
CA SER A 87 -17.47 3.92 -5.25
C SER A 87 -18.02 4.82 -4.13
N ASP A 88 -19.34 4.87 -3.95
CA ASP A 88 -19.98 5.71 -2.92
C ASP A 88 -19.43 5.46 -1.49
N ASP A 89 -19.00 4.23 -1.20
CA ASP A 89 -18.45 3.84 0.10
C ASP A 89 -17.06 4.44 0.38
N ASP A 90 -16.34 4.87 -0.67
CA ASP A 90 -14.97 5.37 -0.58
C ASP A 90 -14.87 6.86 -0.21
N GLY A 91 -15.98 7.60 -0.29
CA GLY A 91 -16.01 9.06 -0.14
C GLY A 91 -15.47 9.56 1.20
N ALA A 92 -15.75 8.86 2.30
CA ALA A 92 -15.25 9.26 3.62
C ALA A 92 -13.72 9.18 3.72
N THR A 93 -13.13 8.11 3.17
CA THR A 93 -11.67 7.91 3.15
C THR A 93 -11.02 8.88 2.18
N LEU A 94 -11.61 9.09 1.00
CA LEU A 94 -11.11 10.04 0.01
C LEU A 94 -11.08 11.47 0.57
N SER A 95 -12.16 11.90 1.23
CA SER A 95 -12.28 13.21 1.87
C SER A 95 -11.17 13.46 2.89
N LEU A 96 -10.78 12.46 3.69
CA LEU A 96 -9.65 12.57 4.62
C LEU A 96 -8.33 12.80 3.86
N VAL A 97 -8.07 12.02 2.81
CA VAL A 97 -6.86 12.15 2.00
C VAL A 97 -6.78 13.53 1.33
N LEU A 98 -7.86 13.98 0.71
CA LEU A 98 -7.90 15.25 -0.01
C LEU A 98 -7.70 16.46 0.92
N ASP A 99 -8.22 16.42 2.15
CA ASP A 99 -8.03 17.51 3.13
C ASP A 99 -6.54 17.74 3.46
N VAL A 100 -5.78 16.66 3.62
CA VAL A 100 -4.34 16.74 3.88
C VAL A 100 -3.54 17.08 2.63
N VAL A 101 -3.90 16.53 1.47
CA VAL A 101 -3.10 16.68 0.25
C VAL A 101 -3.29 18.07 -0.39
N LEU A 102 -4.48 18.67 -0.30
CA LEU A 102 -4.77 19.98 -0.90
C LEU A 102 -4.49 21.17 0.03
N GLU A 103 -4.31 20.96 1.33
CA GLU A 103 -3.91 22.00 2.30
C GLU A 103 -4.85 23.24 2.33
N SER A 104 -6.17 23.03 2.32
CA SER A 104 -7.23 24.07 2.38
C SER A 104 -7.30 25.04 1.18
N PRO A 105 -7.71 24.56 -0.01
CA PRO A 105 -7.87 25.40 -1.20
C PRO A 105 -9.18 26.20 -1.20
N ASP A 106 -9.11 27.54 -1.10
CA ASP A 106 -10.30 28.41 -1.08
C ASP A 106 -10.53 29.14 -2.42
N GLY A 107 -11.61 28.79 -3.14
CA GLY A 107 -12.03 29.51 -4.35
C GLY A 107 -11.11 29.32 -5.57
N GLU A 108 -10.43 28.17 -5.61
CA GLU A 108 -9.40 27.84 -6.59
C GLU A 108 -9.96 26.92 -7.69
N GLN A 109 -9.50 27.12 -8.93
CA GLN A 109 -9.84 26.25 -10.05
C GLN A 109 -9.00 24.98 -9.94
N LEU A 110 -9.63 23.82 -9.97
CA LEU A 110 -8.95 22.54 -9.84
C LEU A 110 -9.41 21.62 -10.96
N CYS A 111 -8.47 21.17 -11.79
CA CYS A 111 -8.71 20.06 -12.69
C CYS A 111 -8.26 18.76 -12.02
N TYR A 112 -9.10 17.74 -12.06
CA TYR A 112 -8.76 16.41 -11.55
C TYR A 112 -8.87 15.39 -12.67
N THR A 113 -7.97 14.41 -12.67
CA THR A 113 -7.87 13.48 -13.79
C THR A 113 -8.80 12.29 -13.64
N VAL A 114 -9.44 11.90 -14.73
CA VAL A 114 -10.29 10.71 -14.83
C VAL A 114 -9.78 9.81 -15.95
N PRO A 115 -9.96 8.48 -15.85
CA PRO A 115 -9.64 7.60 -16.97
C PRO A 115 -10.58 7.86 -18.14
N GLY A 116 -10.09 7.60 -19.35
CA GLY A 116 -10.92 7.68 -20.57
C GLY A 116 -11.94 6.56 -20.65
N ALA A 117 -12.94 6.71 -21.53
CA ALA A 117 -13.97 5.69 -21.74
C ALA A 117 -13.32 4.32 -22.03
N PRO A 118 -13.73 3.23 -21.35
CA PRO A 118 -13.11 1.93 -21.56
C PRO A 118 -13.26 1.50 -23.02
N ASP A 119 -12.23 0.83 -23.54
CA ASP A 119 -12.23 0.31 -24.90
C ASP A 119 -13.25 -0.82 -25.09
N ASP A 120 -13.53 -1.56 -24.01
CA ASP A 120 -14.39 -2.73 -23.97
C ASP A 120 -15.84 -2.41 -23.57
N ASP A 121 -16.75 -3.39 -23.69
CA ASP A 121 -18.18 -3.27 -23.35
C ASP A 121 -18.50 -3.47 -21.86
N GLU A 122 -17.50 -3.30 -21.00
CA GLU A 122 -17.66 -3.48 -19.56
C GLU A 122 -18.60 -2.41 -18.99
N PRO A 123 -19.60 -2.77 -18.16
CA PRO A 123 -20.57 -1.83 -17.61
C PRO A 123 -19.89 -0.94 -16.56
N TRP A 124 -19.18 0.09 -17.02
CA TRP A 124 -18.46 1.06 -16.22
C TRP A 124 -19.20 2.40 -16.23
N SER A 125 -19.49 2.94 -15.06
CA SER A 125 -20.06 4.28 -14.88
C SER A 125 -18.96 5.21 -14.35
N ILE A 126 -18.27 5.90 -15.25
CA ILE A 126 -17.37 7.02 -14.89
C ILE A 126 -18.16 8.11 -14.14
N ASP A 127 -19.48 8.18 -14.35
CA ASP A 127 -20.35 9.17 -13.74
C ASP A 127 -20.41 9.04 -12.21
N ASP A 128 -20.42 7.82 -11.66
CA ASP A 128 -20.42 7.62 -10.21
C ASP A 128 -19.10 8.08 -9.58
N HIS A 129 -17.98 7.72 -10.22
CA HIS A 129 -16.64 8.17 -9.84
C HIS A 129 -16.54 9.70 -9.85
N CYS A 130 -16.94 10.36 -10.94
CA CYS A 130 -16.92 11.81 -11.05
C CYS A 130 -17.80 12.48 -9.99
N ARG A 131 -19.03 11.99 -9.79
CA ARG A 131 -19.96 12.55 -8.79
C ARG A 131 -19.40 12.48 -7.37
N LEU A 132 -18.76 11.37 -7.01
CA LEU A 132 -18.13 11.21 -5.70
C LEU A 132 -16.96 12.19 -5.50
N VAL A 133 -16.05 12.25 -6.49
CA VAL A 133 -14.86 13.12 -6.45
C VAL A 133 -15.28 14.58 -6.40
N GLU A 134 -16.21 15.00 -7.26
CA GLU A 134 -16.76 16.35 -7.26
C GLU A 134 -17.38 16.71 -5.91
N SER A 135 -18.15 15.80 -5.31
CA SER A 135 -18.77 16.02 -4.00
C SER A 135 -17.71 16.27 -2.92
N CYS A 136 -16.65 15.46 -2.88
CA CYS A 136 -15.56 15.62 -1.90
C CYS A 136 -14.78 16.94 -2.12
N LEU A 137 -14.54 17.33 -3.36
CA LEU A 137 -13.80 18.55 -3.69
C LEU A 137 -14.64 19.80 -3.43
N VAL A 138 -15.93 19.79 -3.75
CA VAL A 138 -16.85 20.90 -3.45
C VAL A 138 -16.99 21.11 -1.95
N GLU A 139 -16.98 20.05 -1.14
CA GLU A 139 -16.95 20.16 0.33
C GLU A 139 -15.69 20.88 0.85
N LEU A 140 -14.57 20.80 0.13
CA LEU A 140 -13.33 21.52 0.42
C LEU A 140 -13.31 22.97 -0.10
N GLY A 141 -14.35 23.42 -0.81
CA GLY A 141 -14.47 24.81 -1.28
C GLY A 141 -13.81 25.11 -2.64
N VAL A 142 -13.46 24.09 -3.42
CA VAL A 142 -12.92 24.25 -4.78
C VAL A 142 -13.99 24.08 -5.86
N SER A 143 -13.68 24.57 -7.06
CA SER A 143 -14.44 24.31 -8.28
C SER A 143 -13.74 23.21 -9.07
N PRO A 144 -14.13 21.94 -8.92
CA PRO A 144 -13.48 20.82 -9.60
C PRO A 144 -13.92 20.76 -11.07
N THR A 145 -13.02 20.31 -11.95
CA THR A 145 -13.31 20.02 -13.34
C THR A 145 -12.62 18.72 -13.77
N PRO A 146 -13.36 17.70 -14.20
CA PRO A 146 -12.75 16.46 -14.70
C PRO A 146 -11.96 16.71 -16.00
N ILE A 147 -10.83 16.03 -16.14
CA ILE A 147 -10.04 15.99 -17.38
C ILE A 147 -9.54 14.56 -17.65
N ASP A 148 -9.61 14.09 -18.89
CA ASP A 148 -9.03 12.80 -19.26
C ASP A 148 -7.52 12.77 -19.01
N ARG A 149 -6.98 11.67 -18.48
CA ARG A 149 -5.54 11.47 -18.23
C ARG A 149 -4.69 11.63 -19.49
N GLY A 150 -5.10 11.06 -20.62
CA GLY A 150 -4.45 11.25 -21.92
C GLY A 150 -4.49 12.72 -22.36
N PHE A 151 -5.59 13.43 -22.08
CA PHE A 151 -5.71 14.84 -22.41
C PHE A 151 -4.85 15.74 -21.50
N ALA A 152 -4.69 15.37 -20.23
CA ALA A 152 -3.74 16.03 -19.34
C ALA A 152 -2.31 15.90 -19.89
N VAL A 153 -1.92 14.73 -20.43
CA VAL A 153 -0.61 14.58 -21.10
C VAL A 153 -0.46 15.52 -22.30
N VAL A 154 -1.53 15.75 -23.08
CA VAL A 154 -1.53 16.76 -24.16
C VAL A 154 -1.25 18.15 -23.60
N TYR A 155 -1.92 18.56 -22.52
CA TYR A 155 -1.70 19.87 -21.90
C TYR A 155 -0.28 20.04 -21.35
N ASP A 156 0.31 18.98 -20.80
CA ASP A 156 1.65 19.03 -20.24
C ASP A 156 2.74 19.05 -21.32
N GLN A 157 2.58 18.21 -22.36
CA GLN A 157 3.65 17.95 -23.31
C GLN A 157 3.48 18.79 -24.58
N LEU A 158 2.27 18.90 -25.12
CA LEU A 158 2.02 19.39 -26.48
C LEU A 158 1.70 20.89 -26.57
N GLU A 159 2.04 21.71 -25.57
CA GLU A 159 1.82 23.17 -25.62
C GLU A 159 2.46 23.81 -26.86
N ALA A 160 3.72 23.45 -27.18
CA ALA A 160 4.44 23.97 -28.34
C ALA A 160 3.77 23.61 -29.69
N ASP A 161 2.96 22.56 -29.70
CA ASP A 161 2.18 22.10 -30.85
C ASP A 161 0.73 22.63 -30.82
N ASN A 162 0.46 23.67 -30.00
CA ASN A 162 -0.87 24.23 -29.75
C ASN A 162 -1.86 23.16 -29.25
N TYR A 163 -1.40 22.26 -28.38
CA TYR A 163 -2.21 21.16 -27.83
C TYR A 163 -2.82 20.27 -28.92
N THR A 164 -2.09 20.12 -30.03
CA THR A 164 -2.47 19.24 -31.14
C THR A 164 -1.59 17.99 -31.12
N GLY A 165 -2.21 16.84 -30.89
CA GLY A 165 -1.59 15.53 -31.02
C GLY A 165 -2.17 14.48 -30.10
N LEU A 166 -1.46 13.37 -29.98
CA LEU A 166 -1.88 12.20 -29.21
C LEU A 166 -1.16 12.16 -27.86
N GLY A 167 -1.90 12.25 -26.76
CA GLY A 167 -1.41 12.00 -25.41
C GLY A 167 -1.70 10.56 -25.01
N VAL A 168 -0.66 9.83 -24.60
CA VAL A 168 -0.75 8.45 -24.09
C VAL A 168 -0.25 8.45 -22.65
N CYS A 169 -1.12 8.05 -21.73
CA CYS A 169 -0.80 7.91 -20.31
C CYS A 169 -0.86 6.44 -19.91
N LEU A 170 0.31 5.85 -19.65
CA LEU A 170 0.45 4.49 -19.14
C LEU A 170 0.50 4.52 -17.61
N ASP A 171 -0.66 4.32 -16.99
CA ASP A 171 -0.83 4.23 -15.55
C ASP A 171 -0.64 2.79 -15.07
N GLY A 172 -0.87 2.56 -13.77
CA GLY A 172 -0.69 1.24 -13.20
C GLY A 172 -1.60 0.18 -13.81
N GLU A 173 -2.85 0.54 -14.07
CA GLU A 173 -3.90 -0.42 -14.42
C GLU A 173 -4.36 -0.29 -15.87
N ARG A 174 -4.19 0.91 -16.43
CA ARG A 174 -4.78 1.30 -17.71
C ARG A 174 -3.81 2.13 -18.53
N THR A 175 -4.02 2.09 -19.84
CA THR A 175 -3.42 3.03 -20.77
C THR A 175 -4.52 3.94 -21.29
N ASN A 176 -4.44 5.23 -20.95
CA ASN A 176 -5.38 6.27 -21.37
C ASN A 176 -4.83 6.99 -22.61
N VAL A 177 -5.70 7.29 -23.57
CA VAL A 177 -5.32 7.84 -24.85
C VAL A 177 -6.28 8.96 -25.23
N THR A 178 -5.73 10.13 -25.55
CA THR A 178 -6.51 11.23 -26.13
C THR A 178 -5.83 11.78 -27.36
N LEU A 179 -6.57 11.86 -28.46
CA LEU A 179 -6.19 12.65 -29.63
C LEU A 179 -6.91 13.99 -29.55
N ALA A 180 -6.15 15.09 -29.55
CA ALA A 180 -6.70 16.44 -29.52
C ALA A 180 -6.20 17.28 -30.69
N TYR A 181 -7.04 18.22 -31.14
CA TYR A 181 -6.70 19.23 -32.12
C TYR A 181 -6.98 20.62 -31.53
N TYR A 182 -5.95 21.46 -31.47
CA TYR A 182 -6.05 22.82 -30.92
C TYR A 182 -6.67 22.87 -29.51
N GLY A 183 -6.38 21.88 -28.66
CA GLY A 183 -6.95 21.80 -27.31
C GLY A 183 -8.40 21.33 -27.26
N VAL A 184 -8.90 20.69 -28.33
CA VAL A 184 -10.21 20.05 -28.38
C VAL A 184 -10.02 18.54 -28.60
N PRO A 185 -10.44 17.67 -27.65
CA PRO A 185 -10.42 16.22 -27.84
C PRO A 185 -11.28 15.79 -29.02
N ALA A 186 -10.70 15.00 -29.93
CA ALA A 186 -11.40 14.37 -31.05
C ALA A 186 -11.65 12.87 -30.81
N LEU A 187 -10.84 12.25 -29.96
CA LEU A 187 -10.99 10.86 -29.53
C LEU A 187 -10.41 10.72 -28.12
N SER A 188 -11.12 10.08 -27.20
CA SER A 188 -10.60 9.73 -25.88
C SER A 188 -11.07 8.36 -25.43
N PHE A 189 -10.15 7.49 -25.03
CA PHE A 189 -10.48 6.14 -24.55
C PHE A 189 -9.36 5.58 -23.66
N SER A 190 -9.63 4.44 -23.02
CA SER A 190 -8.61 3.72 -22.25
C SER A 190 -8.75 2.21 -22.35
N ILE A 191 -7.63 1.50 -22.38
CA ILE A 191 -7.56 0.04 -22.38
C ILE A 191 -7.24 -0.48 -20.96
N PRO A 192 -7.80 -1.63 -20.52
CA PRO A 192 -7.59 -2.21 -19.19
C PRO A 192 -6.24 -2.92 -19.05
N ILE A 193 -5.18 -2.35 -19.62
CA ILE A 193 -3.80 -2.83 -19.48
C ILE A 193 -2.88 -1.66 -19.14
N GLY A 194 -2.11 -1.82 -18.06
CA GLY A 194 -1.17 -0.84 -17.55
C GLY A 194 0.17 -1.45 -17.14
N ASP A 195 0.94 -0.73 -16.34
CA ASP A 195 2.24 -1.18 -15.81
C ASP A 195 2.14 -2.48 -14.98
N GLU A 196 1.00 -2.73 -14.33
CA GLU A 196 0.76 -3.87 -13.47
C GLU A 196 0.57 -5.12 -14.30
N TRP A 197 -0.17 -5.01 -15.40
CA TRP A 197 -0.29 -6.08 -16.37
C TRP A 197 1.06 -6.46 -16.98
N VAL A 198 1.92 -5.46 -17.29
CA VAL A 198 3.29 -5.72 -17.80
C VAL A 198 4.11 -6.51 -16.79
N ARG A 199 4.10 -6.10 -15.52
CA ARG A 199 4.81 -6.80 -14.44
C ARG A 199 4.27 -8.20 -14.22
N ASP A 200 2.95 -8.37 -14.21
CA ASP A 200 2.29 -9.65 -14.01
C ASP A 200 2.57 -10.62 -15.15
N ARG A 201 2.53 -10.14 -16.39
CA ARG A 201 2.91 -10.91 -17.57
C ARG A 201 4.35 -11.40 -17.50
N ALA A 202 5.30 -10.51 -17.18
CA ALA A 202 6.71 -10.88 -17.06
C ALA A 202 6.97 -11.84 -15.89
N THR A 203 6.25 -11.66 -14.77
CA THR A 203 6.30 -12.55 -13.61
C THR A 203 5.81 -13.95 -13.98
N ALA A 204 4.67 -14.05 -14.67
CA ALA A 204 4.07 -15.30 -15.08
C ALA A 204 4.92 -16.06 -16.12
N GLU A 205 5.56 -15.35 -17.06
CA GLU A 205 6.44 -15.99 -18.05
C GLU A 205 7.68 -16.64 -17.41
N LEU A 206 8.24 -16.01 -16.37
CA LEU A 206 9.52 -16.41 -15.78
C LEU A 206 9.39 -17.22 -14.50
N ASP A 207 8.18 -17.39 -13.96
CA ASP A 207 7.91 -18.01 -12.66
C ASP A 207 8.78 -17.39 -11.54
N ARG A 208 8.82 -16.05 -11.49
CA ARG A 208 9.62 -15.28 -10.52
C ARG A 208 8.74 -14.58 -9.50
N ASP A 209 9.36 -14.08 -8.43
CA ASP A 209 8.66 -13.23 -7.47
C ASP A 209 8.38 -11.83 -8.05
N ARG A 210 7.18 -11.29 -7.79
CA ARG A 210 6.79 -9.93 -8.23
C ARG A 210 7.77 -8.84 -7.76
N ALA A 211 8.40 -9.01 -6.59
CA ALA A 211 9.37 -8.05 -6.06
C ALA A 211 10.63 -7.99 -6.92
N ASP A 212 11.09 -9.11 -7.46
CA ASP A 212 12.26 -9.16 -8.34
C ASP A 212 12.00 -8.45 -9.67
N VAL A 213 10.84 -8.69 -10.28
CA VAL A 213 10.42 -8.01 -11.52
C VAL A 213 10.22 -6.52 -11.28
N ARG A 214 9.58 -6.13 -10.18
CA ARG A 214 9.41 -4.72 -9.80
C ARG A 214 10.75 -4.01 -9.63
N ARG A 215 11.72 -4.65 -8.98
CA ARG A 215 13.07 -4.11 -8.80
C ARG A 215 13.80 -3.97 -10.14
N ALA A 216 13.64 -4.93 -11.04
CA ALA A 216 14.23 -4.86 -12.36
C ALA A 216 13.64 -3.72 -13.21
N LEU A 217 12.33 -3.45 -13.06
CA LEU A 217 11.64 -2.38 -13.78
C LEU A 217 12.13 -0.97 -13.41
N THR A 218 12.65 -0.77 -12.19
CA THR A 218 13.10 0.56 -11.73
C THR A 218 14.25 1.13 -12.56
N ASP A 219 15.16 0.27 -13.02
CA ASP A 219 16.32 0.64 -13.84
C ASP A 219 16.19 0.12 -15.28
N PHE A 220 14.97 -0.18 -15.73
CA PHE A 220 14.71 -0.77 -17.04
C PHE A 220 14.62 0.28 -18.14
N GLU A 221 15.24 -0.04 -19.27
CA GLU A 221 15.20 0.73 -20.52
C GLU A 221 14.85 -0.23 -21.67
N LEU A 222 13.90 0.18 -22.51
CA LEU A 222 13.50 -0.51 -23.73
C LEU A 222 14.51 -0.22 -24.85
N ASP A 223 15.60 -0.97 -24.85
CA ASP A 223 16.62 -0.91 -25.89
C ASP A 223 16.60 -2.20 -26.76
N PRO A 224 16.30 -2.11 -28.07
CA PRO A 224 16.32 -3.26 -28.97
C PRO A 224 17.71 -3.86 -29.19
N ASP A 225 18.78 -3.10 -28.93
CA ASP A 225 20.18 -3.51 -29.12
C ASP A 225 20.86 -3.94 -27.79
N ALA A 226 20.20 -3.77 -26.65
CA ALA A 226 20.74 -4.16 -25.35
C ALA A 226 20.80 -5.68 -25.21
N THR A 227 21.93 -6.19 -24.69
CA THR A 227 21.99 -7.57 -24.19
C THR A 227 21.24 -7.63 -22.86
N THR A 228 19.95 -7.92 -22.94
CA THR A 228 19.03 -7.93 -21.80
C THR A 228 19.04 -9.29 -21.09
N GLY A 229 18.95 -9.26 -19.76
CA GLY A 229 18.73 -10.48 -18.96
C GLY A 229 17.33 -11.04 -19.18
N GLU A 230 17.05 -12.22 -18.62
CA GLU A 230 15.77 -12.91 -18.80
C GLU A 230 14.57 -12.05 -18.41
N ILE A 231 14.66 -11.32 -17.28
CA ILE A 231 13.60 -10.41 -16.78
C ILE A 231 13.38 -9.25 -17.75
N GLN A 232 14.45 -8.64 -18.23
CA GLN A 232 14.35 -7.50 -19.14
C GLN A 232 13.78 -7.90 -20.51
N ARG A 233 14.09 -9.12 -20.99
CA ARG A 233 13.47 -9.64 -22.22
C ARG A 233 11.97 -9.85 -22.04
N ALA A 234 11.54 -10.46 -20.93
CA ALA A 234 10.12 -10.67 -20.65
C ALA A 234 9.36 -9.34 -20.48
N LEU A 235 9.99 -8.34 -19.84
CA LEU A 235 9.43 -6.98 -19.78
C LEU A 235 9.32 -6.35 -21.17
N ALA A 236 10.35 -6.46 -22.01
CA ALA A 236 10.31 -5.92 -23.37
C ALA A 236 9.20 -6.57 -24.22
N GLU A 237 9.04 -7.89 -24.13
CA GLU A 237 7.95 -8.62 -24.79
C GLU A 237 6.57 -8.20 -24.25
N ALA A 238 6.44 -8.01 -22.94
CA ALA A 238 5.20 -7.51 -22.35
C ALA A 238 4.86 -6.07 -22.79
N TYR A 239 5.84 -5.17 -22.88
CA TYR A 239 5.63 -3.82 -23.42
C TYR A 239 5.25 -3.84 -24.90
N ASP A 240 5.90 -4.70 -25.69
CA ASP A 240 5.59 -4.87 -27.12
C ASP A 240 4.14 -5.32 -27.33
N ASP A 241 3.67 -6.28 -26.53
CA ASP A 241 2.28 -6.74 -26.55
C ASP A 241 1.28 -5.65 -26.09
N LEU A 242 1.67 -4.84 -25.09
CA LEU A 242 0.84 -3.71 -24.63
C LEU A 242 0.68 -2.68 -25.76
N VAL A 243 1.77 -2.34 -26.44
CA VAL A 243 1.76 -1.38 -27.56
C VAL A 243 0.97 -1.93 -28.74
N GLU A 244 1.06 -3.23 -29.03
CA GLU A 244 0.25 -3.88 -30.06
C GLU A 244 -1.25 -3.72 -29.78
N ARG A 245 -1.70 -4.04 -28.56
CA ARG A 245 -3.11 -3.86 -28.15
C ARG A 245 -3.56 -2.40 -28.18
N LEU A 246 -2.68 -1.48 -27.79
CA LEU A 246 -2.93 -0.05 -27.87
C LEU A 246 -3.16 0.41 -29.32
N VAL A 247 -2.31 -0.04 -30.24
CA VAL A 247 -2.43 0.27 -31.68
C VAL A 247 -3.72 -0.30 -32.25
N ASP A 248 -4.07 -1.55 -31.90
CA ASP A 248 -5.31 -2.18 -32.36
C ASP A 248 -6.57 -1.45 -31.86
N ALA A 249 -6.60 -1.08 -30.58
CA ALA A 249 -7.68 -0.29 -29.99
C ALA A 249 -7.79 1.09 -30.66
N LEU A 250 -6.66 1.79 -30.81
CA LEU A 250 -6.62 3.08 -31.50
C LEU A 250 -7.10 2.98 -32.95
N GLY A 251 -6.71 1.92 -33.67
CA GLY A 251 -7.14 1.68 -35.05
C GLY A 251 -8.64 1.49 -35.16
N ARG A 252 -9.24 0.68 -34.28
CA ARG A 252 -10.71 0.49 -34.22
C ARG A 252 -11.43 1.80 -33.91
N ARG A 253 -11.05 2.47 -32.83
CA ARG A 253 -11.65 3.73 -32.39
C ARG A 253 -11.52 4.84 -33.43
N ALA A 254 -10.40 4.90 -34.13
CA ALA A 254 -10.18 5.88 -35.19
C ALA A 254 -11.14 5.69 -36.38
N VAL A 255 -11.54 4.45 -36.67
CA VAL A 255 -12.55 4.14 -37.69
C VAL A 255 -13.94 4.48 -37.19
N GLU A 256 -14.28 4.10 -35.95
CA GLU A 256 -15.58 4.38 -35.32
C GLU A 256 -15.88 5.88 -35.22
N HIS A 257 -14.87 6.69 -34.90
CA HIS A 257 -14.99 8.15 -34.81
C HIS A 257 -14.71 8.89 -36.13
N GLU A 258 -14.62 8.17 -37.25
CA GLU A 258 -14.42 8.73 -38.60
C GLU A 258 -13.28 9.76 -38.70
N LEU A 259 -12.16 9.49 -38.03
CA LEU A 259 -11.06 10.46 -37.94
C LEU A 259 -10.52 10.85 -39.32
N GLU A 260 -10.27 12.16 -39.49
CA GLU A 260 -9.76 12.73 -40.75
C GLU A 260 -8.44 12.06 -41.17
N ARG A 261 -8.38 11.66 -42.44
CA ARG A 261 -7.22 10.96 -43.00
C ARG A 261 -6.08 11.93 -43.32
N GLY A 262 -4.84 11.50 -43.07
CA GLY A 262 -3.62 12.18 -43.53
C GLY A 262 -3.16 13.34 -42.65
N LEU A 263 -3.72 13.50 -41.46
CA LEU A 263 -3.19 14.40 -40.44
C LEU A 263 -1.86 13.85 -39.91
N SER A 264 -0.90 14.74 -39.64
CA SER A 264 0.39 14.38 -39.04
C SER A 264 0.45 14.95 -37.64
N VAL A 265 0.46 14.07 -36.64
CA VAL A 265 0.35 14.46 -35.22
C VAL A 265 1.59 14.04 -34.43
N PRO A 266 2.09 14.86 -33.49
CA PRO A 266 3.07 14.41 -32.51
C PRO A 266 2.38 13.49 -31.47
N VAL A 267 3.15 12.60 -30.87
CA VAL A 267 2.71 11.73 -29.78
C VAL A 267 3.55 12.01 -28.54
N ALA A 268 2.89 12.12 -27.40
CA ALA A 268 3.52 12.22 -26.09
C ALA A 268 3.13 11.02 -25.24
N VAL A 269 4.12 10.38 -24.62
CA VAL A 269 3.94 9.22 -23.74
C VAL A 269 4.37 9.59 -22.32
N ALA A 270 3.51 9.32 -21.34
CA ALA A 270 3.74 9.60 -19.93
C ALA A 270 3.06 8.56 -19.03
N GLY A 271 3.04 8.79 -17.72
CA GLY A 271 2.51 7.88 -16.71
C GLY A 271 3.61 7.08 -15.99
N GLU A 272 3.26 6.41 -14.89
CA GLU A 272 4.19 5.64 -14.06
C GLU A 272 4.86 4.50 -14.83
N GLY A 273 4.16 3.91 -15.80
CA GLY A 273 4.68 2.82 -16.62
C GLY A 273 5.50 3.26 -17.83
N ALA A 274 5.62 4.57 -18.11
CA ALA A 274 6.38 5.07 -19.25
C ALA A 274 7.90 5.03 -18.98
N VAL A 275 8.48 3.86 -19.22
CA VAL A 275 9.93 3.59 -19.13
C VAL A 275 10.69 4.24 -20.29
N ASP A 276 11.99 4.41 -20.10
CA ASP A 276 12.87 4.92 -21.15
C ASP A 276 12.87 3.97 -22.35
N GLY A 277 12.87 4.53 -23.55
CA GLY A 277 12.81 3.80 -24.83
C GLY A 277 11.41 3.40 -25.30
N LEU A 278 10.37 3.58 -24.48
CA LEU A 278 8.98 3.29 -24.88
C LEU A 278 8.54 4.13 -26.08
N GLU A 279 9.03 5.37 -26.19
CA GLU A 279 8.75 6.25 -27.32
C GLU A 279 9.21 5.67 -28.67
N TYR A 280 10.31 4.92 -28.69
CA TYR A 280 10.81 4.29 -29.91
C TYR A 280 9.96 3.09 -30.29
N LEU A 281 9.54 2.29 -29.31
CA LEU A 281 8.66 1.14 -29.52
C LEU A 281 7.30 1.59 -30.03
N VAL A 282 6.69 2.58 -29.38
CA VAL A 282 5.44 3.21 -29.80
C VAL A 282 5.58 3.79 -31.21
N GLY A 283 6.65 4.55 -31.48
CA GLY A 283 6.89 5.11 -32.81
C GLY A 283 6.96 4.04 -33.89
N GLY A 284 7.76 2.99 -33.68
CA GLY A 284 7.91 1.91 -34.65
C GLY A 284 6.63 1.12 -34.90
N ARG A 285 5.86 0.81 -33.84
CA ARG A 285 4.60 0.06 -33.94
C ARG A 285 3.51 0.87 -34.60
N PHE A 286 3.39 2.16 -34.27
CA PHE A 286 2.40 3.01 -34.91
C PHE A 286 2.74 3.31 -36.37
N ASP A 287 4.01 3.50 -36.73
CA ASP A 287 4.43 3.68 -38.13
C ASP A 287 4.16 2.43 -38.98
N ALA A 288 4.25 1.25 -38.38
CA ALA A 288 3.91 -0.01 -39.03
C ALA A 288 2.39 -0.25 -39.17
N ALA A 289 1.58 0.45 -38.36
CA ALA A 289 0.14 0.31 -38.33
C ALA A 289 -0.55 1.10 -39.44
N ALA A 290 -1.69 0.61 -39.92
CA ALA A 290 -2.51 1.27 -40.94
C ALA A 290 -3.47 2.30 -40.32
N LEU A 291 -2.96 3.19 -39.47
CA LEU A 291 -3.76 4.26 -38.84
C LEU A 291 -4.20 5.32 -39.86
N PRO A 292 -5.36 5.97 -39.67
CA PRO A 292 -5.84 6.99 -40.61
C PRO A 292 -5.01 8.28 -40.59
N PHE A 293 -4.21 8.51 -39.56
CA PHE A 293 -3.27 9.62 -39.44
C PHE A 293 -1.83 9.11 -39.36
N SER A 294 -0.87 9.98 -39.69
CA SER A 294 0.55 9.71 -39.59
C SER A 294 1.15 10.33 -38.33
N ILE A 295 2.22 9.75 -37.81
CA ILE A 295 2.91 10.29 -36.65
C ILE A 295 4.13 11.09 -37.09
N ARG A 296 4.25 12.30 -36.53
CA ARG A 296 5.41 13.17 -36.80
C ARG A 296 6.62 12.78 -35.97
N GLY A 297 6.38 12.21 -34.79
CA GLY A 297 7.37 11.77 -33.83
C GLY A 297 6.71 11.44 -32.50
N VAL A 298 7.36 10.57 -31.74
CA VAL A 298 6.96 10.19 -30.39
C VAL A 298 7.99 10.72 -29.41
N ARG A 299 7.53 11.28 -28.30
CA ARG A 299 8.38 11.70 -27.18
C ARG A 299 7.86 11.15 -25.87
N ARG A 300 8.78 10.86 -24.97
CA ARG A 300 8.50 10.57 -23.57
C ARG A 300 8.60 11.87 -22.77
N ALA A 301 7.69 12.06 -21.81
CA ALA A 301 7.77 13.18 -20.88
C ALA A 301 9.02 13.08 -19.98
N ASP A 302 9.65 14.21 -19.65
CA ASP A 302 10.87 14.24 -18.82
C ASP A 302 10.66 13.62 -17.43
N GLU A 303 9.54 13.98 -16.79
CA GLU A 303 9.05 13.40 -15.53
C GLU A 303 7.68 12.75 -15.81
N PRO A 304 7.67 11.51 -16.33
CA PRO A 304 6.46 10.94 -16.92
C PRO A 304 5.39 10.63 -15.87
N ALA A 305 5.77 10.20 -14.67
CA ALA A 305 4.85 9.95 -13.57
C ALA A 305 4.13 11.22 -13.07
N GLU A 306 4.71 12.40 -13.31
CA GLU A 306 4.16 13.69 -12.84
C GLU A 306 3.43 14.47 -13.94
N SER A 307 3.60 14.05 -15.20
CA SER A 307 3.06 14.73 -16.38
C SER A 307 1.55 14.96 -16.32
N VAL A 308 0.80 13.97 -15.83
CA VAL A 308 -0.66 14.02 -15.70
C VAL A 308 -1.08 15.14 -14.74
N ALA A 309 -0.44 15.25 -13.58
CA ALA A 309 -0.75 16.30 -12.60
C ALA A 309 -0.37 17.69 -13.13
N ARG A 310 0.80 17.83 -13.78
CA ARG A 310 1.22 19.08 -14.42
C ARG A 310 0.27 19.52 -15.53
N GLY A 311 -0.17 18.57 -16.34
CA GLY A 311 -1.15 18.78 -17.40
C GLY A 311 -2.52 19.22 -16.88
N ALA A 312 -3.00 18.59 -15.80
CA ALA A 312 -4.22 19.02 -15.13
C ALA A 312 -4.10 20.45 -14.59
N LEU A 313 -2.94 20.83 -14.03
CA LEU A 313 -2.71 22.20 -13.57
C LEU A 313 -2.72 23.20 -14.74
N ALA A 314 -2.10 22.85 -15.87
CA ALA A 314 -2.09 23.66 -17.08
C ALA A 314 -3.50 23.84 -17.65
N ALA A 315 -4.31 22.78 -17.68
CA ALA A 315 -5.71 22.83 -18.08
C ALA A 315 -6.55 23.73 -17.16
N ALA A 316 -6.36 23.61 -15.84
CA ALA A 316 -7.02 24.47 -14.87
C ALA A 316 -6.63 25.94 -15.06
N ALA A 317 -5.35 26.22 -15.32
CA ALA A 317 -4.86 27.56 -15.60
C ALA A 317 -5.39 28.14 -16.94
N ALA A 318 -5.63 27.27 -17.91
CA ALA A 318 -6.23 27.62 -19.21
C ALA A 318 -7.74 27.85 -19.13
N GLY A 319 -8.39 27.53 -18.00
CA GLY A 319 -9.83 27.65 -17.83
C GLY A 319 -10.60 26.63 -18.65
N VAL A 320 -10.09 25.42 -18.77
CA VAL A 320 -10.82 24.30 -19.38
C VAL A 320 -12.07 24.04 -18.54
N ASP A 321 -13.24 24.14 -19.17
CA ASP A 321 -14.51 23.75 -18.58
C ASP A 321 -14.78 22.27 -18.91
N GLY A 322 -15.41 21.53 -17.99
CA GLY A 322 -15.70 20.09 -18.13
C GLY A 322 -16.84 19.79 -19.09
N ASP A 323 -16.91 20.47 -20.23
CA ASP A 323 -17.97 20.30 -21.25
C ASP A 323 -18.01 18.84 -21.75
N GLU A 324 -19.20 18.38 -22.14
CA GLU A 324 -19.53 16.96 -22.35
C GLU A 324 -18.60 16.26 -23.35
N GLY A 325 -18.06 16.99 -24.33
CA GLY A 325 -17.11 16.46 -25.32
C GLY A 325 -15.67 16.22 -24.82
N ILE A 326 -15.30 16.72 -23.64
CA ILE A 326 -13.94 16.57 -23.06
C ILE A 326 -13.84 15.33 -22.15
N VAL A 327 -14.98 14.84 -21.65
CA VAL A 327 -15.06 13.71 -20.71
C VAL A 327 -15.84 12.53 -21.29
N ARG A 328 -16.71 12.73 -22.28
CA ARG A 328 -17.56 11.67 -22.85
C ARG A 328 -17.45 11.62 -24.38
N THR A 329 -16.86 10.56 -24.89
CA THR A 329 -17.05 10.11 -26.28
C THR A 329 -17.52 8.67 -26.25
N ARG A 330 -18.84 8.47 -26.12
CA ARG A 330 -19.46 7.18 -26.50
C ARG A 330 -20.78 7.34 -27.25
N ASP A 331 -21.52 8.44 -27.08
CA ASP A 331 -22.72 8.71 -27.88
C ASP A 331 -22.91 10.24 -27.99
N GLU A 332 -23.58 10.72 -29.06
CA GLU A 332 -24.02 12.13 -29.26
C GLU A 332 -23.24 13.05 -30.24
N TRP A 333 -22.57 12.52 -31.26
CA TRP A 333 -22.27 13.31 -32.47
C TRP A 333 -23.31 13.20 -33.60
N ALA A 334 -24.50 12.69 -33.30
CA ALA A 334 -25.57 12.51 -34.29
C ALA A 334 -26.77 13.48 -34.17
N SER A 335 -26.79 14.47 -33.27
CA SER A 335 -27.96 15.36 -33.15
C SER A 335 -27.67 16.72 -32.53
N SER A 336 -27.25 17.69 -33.35
CA SER A 336 -27.47 19.11 -33.03
C SER A 336 -27.62 19.96 -34.28
N ASP A 337 -28.73 19.78 -35.00
CA ASP A 337 -29.26 20.79 -35.89
C ASP A 337 -30.54 21.36 -35.25
N SER A 338 -30.43 22.54 -34.64
CA SER A 338 -31.61 23.39 -34.48
C SER A 338 -31.22 24.86 -34.60
N SER A 339 -31.57 25.37 -35.78
CA SER A 339 -31.66 26.77 -36.15
C SER A 339 -32.31 27.65 -35.09
N SER A 340 -31.72 28.82 -34.86
CA SER A 340 -32.47 29.99 -34.38
C SER A 340 -31.89 31.26 -34.98
N SER A 341 -32.66 31.88 -35.87
CA SER A 341 -32.51 33.30 -36.21
C SER A 341 -33.91 33.90 -36.44
N PRO A 342 -34.10 35.19 -36.14
CA PRO A 342 -35.37 35.70 -35.66
C PRO A 342 -36.24 36.32 -36.77
N SER A 343 -37.55 36.19 -36.61
CA SER A 343 -38.60 36.84 -37.41
C SER A 343 -38.68 38.35 -37.12
N MET A 344 -38.84 39.16 -38.18
CA MET A 344 -39.20 40.57 -38.11
C MET A 344 -40.40 40.87 -39.03
N SER A 345 -41.20 41.79 -38.53
CA SER A 345 -42.61 42.12 -38.80
C SER A 345 -42.94 42.87 -40.10
N GLU A 346 -44.18 42.69 -40.56
CA GLU A 346 -44.86 43.42 -41.64
C GLU A 346 -45.49 44.78 -41.23
N SER A 347 -45.83 45.55 -42.29
CA SER A 347 -46.87 46.61 -42.44
C SER A 347 -46.40 48.07 -42.36
N PRO A 348 -47.11 49.07 -42.97
CA PRO A 348 -48.40 49.04 -43.69
C PRO A 348 -48.47 49.84 -45.02
N ASP A 349 -49.59 49.66 -45.75
CA ASP A 349 -50.10 50.49 -46.85
C ASP A 349 -51.28 51.34 -46.34
N GLU A 350 -51.40 52.61 -46.76
CA GLU A 350 -52.65 53.38 -46.76
C GLU A 350 -52.65 54.53 -47.81
N SER A 351 -53.62 54.46 -48.73
CA SER A 351 -54.68 55.47 -48.99
C SER A 351 -54.59 56.53 -50.10
N GLU A 352 -55.55 56.37 -51.05
CA GLU A 352 -56.53 57.36 -51.60
C GLU A 352 -56.06 58.56 -52.45
N SER A 353 -56.84 59.24 -53.31
CA SER A 353 -58.01 59.00 -54.18
C SER A 353 -58.26 60.34 -54.94
N ALA A 354 -58.96 60.25 -56.08
CA ALA A 354 -59.76 61.30 -56.77
C ALA A 354 -59.09 62.33 -57.72
N THR A 355 -59.54 62.35 -58.99
CA THR A 355 -60.66 63.20 -59.43
C THR A 355 -61.06 62.96 -60.90
N ALA A 356 -62.38 62.98 -61.13
CA ALA A 356 -63.16 62.98 -62.38
C ALA A 356 -63.07 64.37 -63.09
N ALA A 357 -63.59 64.72 -64.27
CA ALA A 357 -64.13 64.12 -65.50
C ALA A 357 -64.45 65.31 -66.47
N SER A 358 -64.72 64.99 -67.74
CA SER A 358 -65.60 65.68 -68.70
C SER A 358 -65.15 66.94 -69.48
N ASP A 359 -65.03 66.70 -70.80
CA ASP A 359 -65.87 67.21 -71.91
C ASP A 359 -65.64 68.57 -72.62
N ARG A 360 -65.36 68.39 -73.93
CA ARG A 360 -65.91 69.04 -75.15
C ARG A 360 -66.19 70.55 -75.17
N ALA A 361 -65.67 71.22 -76.21
CA ALA A 361 -66.50 71.76 -77.31
C ALA A 361 -65.65 72.42 -78.42
N THR A 362 -65.88 71.99 -79.66
CA THR A 362 -65.56 72.67 -80.92
C THR A 362 -66.57 73.80 -81.18
N LEU A 363 -66.13 75.02 -81.57
CA LEU A 363 -66.90 75.93 -82.44
C LEU A 363 -65.99 76.98 -83.11
N SER A 364 -66.48 77.45 -84.26
CA SER A 364 -65.83 78.07 -85.42
C SER A 364 -66.15 79.56 -85.60
N PHE A 365 -65.31 80.30 -86.38
CA PHE A 365 -65.50 81.60 -87.09
C PHE A 365 -66.19 82.75 -86.31
N ASP A 366 -65.87 84.04 -86.40
CA ASP A 366 -65.53 84.86 -87.55
C ASP A 366 -65.13 86.28 -87.04
N ASP A 367 -64.64 87.06 -87.99
CA ASP A 367 -64.27 88.48 -88.02
C ASP A 367 -65.07 89.47 -87.14
N GLU A 368 -64.38 90.36 -86.43
CA GLU A 368 -64.64 91.82 -86.33
C GLU A 368 -63.73 92.48 -85.27
N ARG A 369 -62.80 93.32 -85.74
CA ARG A 369 -61.90 94.14 -84.91
C ARG A 369 -62.59 95.44 -84.45
N PRO A 370 -62.48 95.80 -83.17
CA PRO A 370 -62.43 97.20 -82.76
C PRO A 370 -61.03 97.55 -82.23
N GLU A 371 -60.66 98.81 -82.44
CA GLU A 371 -59.32 99.35 -82.18
C GLU A 371 -58.88 99.18 -80.71
N LEU A 372 -57.63 98.78 -80.53
CA LEU A 372 -57.05 98.41 -79.24
C LEU A 372 -56.80 99.64 -78.37
N ASP A 373 -57.44 99.65 -77.20
CA ASP A 373 -57.19 100.54 -76.06
C ASP A 373 -55.79 100.26 -75.46
N GLU A 374 -55.14 101.25 -74.84
CA GLU A 374 -53.78 101.12 -74.26
C GLU A 374 -53.68 99.95 -73.24
N THR A 375 -54.79 99.62 -72.58
CA THR A 375 -54.95 98.47 -71.69
C THR A 375 -54.69 97.10 -72.36
N ALA A 376 -54.95 96.99 -73.68
CA ALA A 376 -54.70 95.78 -74.45
C ALA A 376 -53.20 95.60 -74.80
N THR A 377 -52.42 96.70 -74.82
CA THR A 377 -50.97 96.62 -75.07
C THR A 377 -50.24 96.12 -73.83
N ASP A 378 -50.62 96.59 -72.63
CA ASP A 378 -50.09 96.06 -71.36
C ASP A 378 -50.45 94.58 -71.14
N ALA A 379 -51.66 94.17 -71.53
CA ALA A 379 -52.07 92.77 -71.46
C ALA A 379 -51.25 91.89 -72.41
N VAL A 380 -50.86 92.41 -73.57
CA VAL A 380 -49.99 91.71 -74.54
C VAL A 380 -48.57 91.59 -73.99
N ASP A 381 -48.02 92.63 -73.36
CA ASP A 381 -46.69 92.58 -72.74
C ASP A 381 -46.63 91.59 -71.56
N GLN A 382 -47.67 91.56 -70.71
CA GLN A 382 -47.78 90.53 -69.66
C GLN A 382 -47.93 89.11 -70.24
N LEU A 383 -48.55 88.97 -71.41
CA LEU A 383 -48.67 87.69 -72.11
C LEU A 383 -47.32 87.23 -72.66
N PHE A 384 -46.51 88.16 -73.20
CA PHE A 384 -45.14 87.87 -73.64
C PHE A 384 -44.21 87.51 -72.48
N GLU A 385 -44.35 88.16 -71.32
CA GLU A 385 -43.57 87.79 -70.12
C GLU A 385 -44.01 86.43 -69.55
N ARG A 386 -45.32 86.14 -69.52
CA ARG A 386 -45.82 84.81 -69.16
C ARG A 386 -45.44 83.74 -70.17
N LEU A 387 -45.37 84.06 -71.46
CA LEU A 387 -44.90 83.14 -72.51
C LEU A 387 -43.40 82.87 -72.34
N GLY A 388 -42.60 83.90 -72.08
CA GLY A 388 -41.17 83.73 -71.82
C GLY A 388 -40.89 82.86 -70.59
N ASN A 389 -41.65 83.03 -69.51
CA ASN A 389 -41.55 82.16 -68.33
C ASN A 389 -42.02 80.73 -68.63
N ARG A 390 -43.06 80.55 -69.45
CA ARG A 390 -43.53 79.22 -69.87
C ARG A 390 -42.52 78.52 -70.77
N ASP A 391 -41.85 79.25 -71.65
CA ASP A 391 -40.82 78.69 -72.53
C ASP A 391 -39.61 78.20 -71.73
N GLN A 392 -39.21 78.93 -70.68
CA GLN A 392 -38.18 78.47 -69.74
C GLN A 392 -38.60 77.21 -68.96
N GLU A 393 -39.86 77.17 -68.51
CA GLU A 393 -40.42 75.99 -67.84
C GLU A 393 -40.45 74.76 -68.76
N ILE A 394 -40.84 74.96 -70.04
CA ILE A 394 -40.81 73.91 -71.06
C ILE A 394 -39.39 73.42 -71.33
N GLU A 395 -38.40 74.31 -71.33
CA GLU A 395 -36.99 73.96 -71.54
C GLU A 395 -36.41 73.19 -70.34
N SER A 396 -36.78 73.55 -69.11
CA SER A 396 -36.45 72.79 -67.91
C SER A 396 -37.06 71.38 -67.95
N VAL A 397 -38.35 71.27 -68.25
CA VAL A 397 -39.03 69.97 -68.34
C VAL A 397 -38.43 69.09 -69.43
N ARG A 398 -38.02 69.66 -70.57
CA ARG A 398 -37.30 68.90 -71.61
C ARG A 398 -35.97 68.35 -71.09
N THR A 399 -35.22 69.15 -70.36
CA THR A 399 -33.95 68.73 -69.75
C THR A 399 -34.18 67.59 -68.74
N ASP A 400 -35.23 67.70 -67.93
CA ASP A 400 -35.60 66.66 -66.96
C ASP A 400 -36.05 65.36 -67.66
N VAL A 401 -36.82 65.47 -68.75
CA VAL A 401 -37.22 64.32 -69.57
C VAL A 401 -36.02 63.62 -70.21
N ASP A 402 -35.06 64.38 -70.73
CA ASP A 402 -33.82 63.82 -71.30
C ASP A 402 -32.98 63.13 -70.21
N ALA A 403 -32.93 63.69 -69.00
CA ALA A 403 -32.25 63.08 -67.86
C ALA A 403 -32.92 61.77 -67.40
N VAL A 404 -34.26 61.75 -67.35
CA VAL A 404 -35.04 60.53 -67.03
C VAL A 404 -34.85 59.48 -68.12
N ALA A 405 -34.85 59.85 -69.40
CA ALA A 405 -34.60 58.93 -70.50
C ALA A 405 -33.21 58.27 -70.39
N ALA A 406 -32.18 59.05 -70.07
CA ALA A 406 -30.82 58.52 -69.85
C ALA A 406 -30.73 57.60 -68.61
N ALA A 407 -31.49 57.90 -67.55
CA ALA A 407 -31.57 57.07 -66.36
C ALA A 407 -32.28 55.74 -66.63
N VAL A 408 -33.37 55.74 -67.41
CA VAL A 408 -34.08 54.54 -67.86
C VAL A 408 -33.16 53.66 -68.70
N GLU A 409 -32.44 54.23 -69.67
CA GLU A 409 -31.49 53.48 -70.49
C GLU A 409 -30.35 52.86 -69.64
N THR A 410 -29.97 53.52 -68.55
CA THR A 410 -28.98 53.00 -67.59
C THR A 410 -29.56 51.89 -66.71
N LEU A 411 -30.83 52.00 -66.30
CA LEU A 411 -31.54 50.94 -65.60
C LEU A 411 -31.76 49.72 -66.49
N GLU A 412 -32.10 49.89 -67.77
CA GLU A 412 -32.21 48.79 -68.73
C GLU A 412 -30.88 48.07 -68.95
N ARG A 413 -29.75 48.78 -68.87
CA ARG A 413 -28.41 48.15 -68.89
C ARG A 413 -28.01 47.49 -67.56
N ARG A 414 -28.58 47.93 -66.43
CA ARG A 414 -28.29 47.41 -65.07
C ARG A 414 -29.22 46.27 -64.66
N THR A 415 -30.43 46.24 -65.19
CA THR A 415 -31.30 45.07 -65.12
C THR A 415 -30.57 44.02 -65.94
N ALA A 416 -30.18 42.92 -65.28
CA ALA A 416 -29.22 41.95 -65.81
C ALA A 416 -29.50 41.66 -67.29
N SER A 417 -28.46 41.72 -68.14
CA SER A 417 -28.62 41.34 -69.54
C SER A 417 -29.32 39.99 -69.60
N ALA A 418 -30.25 39.81 -70.54
CA ALA A 418 -30.99 38.55 -70.69
C ALA A 418 -30.06 37.32 -70.69
N GLU A 419 -28.85 37.50 -71.22
CA GLU A 419 -27.75 36.54 -71.26
C GLU A 419 -27.26 36.08 -69.86
N SER A 420 -27.27 36.95 -68.85
CA SER A 420 -26.87 36.60 -67.48
C SER A 420 -27.93 35.75 -66.77
N VAL A 421 -29.21 36.00 -67.06
CA VAL A 421 -30.34 35.22 -66.52
C VAL A 421 -30.39 33.84 -67.18
N GLU A 422 -30.25 33.79 -68.50
CA GLU A 422 -30.18 32.55 -69.28
C GLU A 422 -28.99 31.66 -68.86
N SER A 423 -27.83 32.28 -68.57
CA SER A 423 -26.68 31.56 -68.00
C SER A 423 -26.95 30.99 -66.60
N LEU A 424 -27.77 31.66 -65.79
CA LEU A 424 -28.11 31.22 -64.43
C LEU A 424 -29.14 30.09 -64.47
N GLU A 425 -30.13 30.18 -65.36
CA GLU A 425 -31.09 29.10 -65.65
C GLU A 425 -30.38 27.84 -66.13
N THR A 426 -29.44 27.97 -67.07
CA THR A 426 -28.65 26.83 -67.56
C THR A 426 -27.83 26.17 -66.43
N ARG A 427 -27.27 26.97 -65.51
CA ARG A 427 -26.52 26.44 -64.36
C ARG A 427 -27.42 25.78 -63.33
N LEU A 428 -28.65 26.27 -63.17
CA LEU A 428 -29.64 25.69 -62.26
C LEU A 428 -30.13 24.35 -62.80
N GLU A 429 -30.42 24.27 -64.10
CA GLU A 429 -30.77 23.00 -64.76
C GLU A 429 -29.66 21.95 -64.58
N ALA A 430 -28.41 22.32 -64.87
CA ALA A 430 -27.26 21.42 -64.70
C ALA A 430 -26.95 21.04 -63.23
N LEU A 431 -27.44 21.82 -62.27
CA LEU A 431 -27.32 21.50 -60.85
C LEU A 431 -28.47 20.59 -60.40
N SER A 432 -29.68 20.80 -60.94
CA SER A 432 -30.82 19.90 -60.76
C SER A 432 -30.49 18.50 -61.28
N ASP A 433 -29.98 18.39 -62.51
CA ASP A 433 -29.60 17.11 -63.11
C ASP A 433 -28.59 16.37 -62.23
N ARG A 434 -27.59 17.08 -61.67
CA ARG A 434 -26.58 16.47 -60.79
C ARG A 434 -27.15 16.02 -59.45
N VAL A 435 -28.15 16.73 -58.93
CA VAL A 435 -28.84 16.34 -57.68
C VAL A 435 -29.69 15.11 -57.91
N ASP A 436 -30.38 15.02 -59.05
CA ASP A 436 -31.16 13.85 -59.43
C ASP A 436 -30.25 12.63 -59.64
N ASP A 437 -29.13 12.78 -60.38
CA ASP A 437 -28.13 11.72 -60.55
C ASP A 437 -27.57 11.23 -59.19
N GLY A 438 -27.27 12.16 -58.28
CA GLY A 438 -26.75 11.82 -56.95
C GLY A 438 -27.80 11.15 -56.04
N ALA A 439 -29.08 11.40 -56.26
CA ALA A 439 -30.15 10.71 -55.54
C ALA A 439 -30.28 9.26 -56.02
N ASP A 440 -30.19 9.04 -57.34
CA ASP A 440 -30.19 7.69 -57.91
C ASP A 440 -28.97 6.87 -57.42
N ASP A 441 -27.78 7.48 -57.33
CA ASP A 441 -26.58 6.84 -56.78
C ASP A 441 -26.75 6.45 -55.30
N LEU A 442 -27.43 7.28 -54.50
CA LEU A 442 -27.68 6.99 -53.08
C LEU A 442 -28.66 5.83 -52.90
N ASP A 443 -29.70 5.75 -53.74
CA ASP A 443 -30.64 4.62 -53.73
C ASP A 443 -29.92 3.31 -54.09
N GLU A 444 -29.00 3.32 -55.06
CA GLU A 444 -28.21 2.12 -55.43
C GLU A 444 -27.28 1.67 -54.29
N VAL A 445 -26.68 2.62 -53.54
CA VAL A 445 -25.86 2.30 -52.36
C VAL A 445 -26.73 1.74 -51.22
N ALA A 446 -27.93 2.28 -51.01
CA ALA A 446 -28.85 1.80 -49.99
C ALA A 446 -29.28 0.36 -50.27
N ASP A 447 -29.65 0.03 -51.52
CA ASP A 447 -29.99 -1.34 -51.93
C ASP A 447 -28.81 -2.30 -51.73
N ALA A 448 -27.59 -1.88 -52.08
CA ALA A 448 -26.38 -2.70 -51.87
C ALA A 448 -26.06 -2.93 -50.38
N LEU A 449 -26.36 -1.96 -49.52
CA LEU A 449 -26.20 -2.09 -48.08
C LEU A 449 -27.21 -3.07 -47.49
N ASP A 450 -28.47 -3.00 -47.91
CA ASP A 450 -29.52 -3.94 -47.48
C ASP A 450 -29.16 -5.38 -47.88
N ASP A 451 -28.65 -5.60 -49.09
CA ASP A 451 -28.17 -6.91 -49.55
C ASP A 451 -26.98 -7.40 -48.69
N ALA A 452 -26.02 -6.53 -48.39
CA ALA A 452 -24.87 -6.88 -47.56
C ALA A 452 -25.28 -7.21 -46.11
N VAL A 453 -26.25 -6.51 -45.54
CA VAL A 453 -26.80 -6.79 -44.21
C VAL A 453 -27.49 -8.15 -44.21
N ALA A 454 -28.26 -8.48 -45.25
CA ALA A 454 -28.90 -9.78 -45.37
C ALA A 454 -27.88 -10.94 -45.43
N ASP A 455 -26.81 -10.77 -46.23
CA ASP A 455 -25.71 -11.75 -46.30
C ASP A 455 -25.01 -11.94 -44.95
N LEU A 456 -24.81 -10.85 -44.19
CA LEU A 456 -24.16 -10.88 -42.88
C LEU A 456 -25.05 -11.54 -41.81
N GLU A 457 -26.35 -11.31 -41.86
CA GLU A 457 -27.32 -12.03 -41.02
C GLU A 457 -27.37 -13.52 -41.32
N GLU A 458 -27.23 -13.92 -42.58
CA GLU A 458 -27.20 -15.33 -42.97
C GLU A 458 -25.88 -16.00 -42.54
N ALA A 459 -24.76 -15.29 -42.65
CA ALA A 459 -23.46 -15.73 -42.14
C ALA A 459 -23.45 -15.86 -40.60
N ALA A 460 -24.08 -14.94 -39.88
CA ALA A 460 -24.22 -15.00 -38.42
C ALA A 460 -25.08 -16.20 -37.96
N LYS A 461 -26.03 -16.64 -38.79
CA LYS A 461 -26.84 -17.85 -38.56
C LYS A 461 -26.13 -19.14 -38.96
N ALA A 462 -24.91 -19.07 -39.52
CA ALA A 462 -24.18 -20.26 -39.94
C ALA A 462 -23.83 -21.15 -38.74
N ASP A 463 -23.95 -22.46 -38.97
CA ASP A 463 -23.76 -23.55 -37.98
C ASP A 463 -22.46 -23.44 -37.17
N GLU A 464 -21.45 -22.69 -37.63
CA GLU A 464 -20.16 -22.55 -36.97
C GLU A 464 -20.23 -21.69 -35.70
N VAL A 465 -21.05 -20.63 -35.67
CA VAL A 465 -21.24 -19.81 -34.46
C VAL A 465 -21.99 -20.62 -33.40
N VAL A 466 -23.06 -21.31 -33.78
CA VAL A 466 -23.81 -22.21 -32.90
C VAL A 466 -22.96 -23.38 -32.41
N ALA A 467 -22.07 -23.91 -33.26
CA ALA A 467 -21.12 -24.95 -32.86
C ALA A 467 -20.05 -24.43 -31.88
N LEU A 468 -19.58 -23.19 -32.05
CA LEU A 468 -18.66 -22.55 -31.13
C LEU A 468 -19.33 -22.27 -29.78
N GLU A 469 -20.57 -21.75 -29.76
CA GLU A 469 -21.35 -21.58 -28.53
C GLU A 469 -21.54 -22.91 -27.80
N GLY A 470 -21.86 -23.99 -28.53
CA GLY A 470 -21.95 -25.33 -27.96
C GLY A 470 -20.63 -25.83 -27.36
N ARG A 471 -19.50 -25.53 -28.02
CA ARG A 471 -18.16 -25.86 -27.48
C ARG A 471 -17.84 -25.04 -26.25
N VAL A 472 -18.14 -23.73 -26.24
CA VAL A 472 -17.91 -22.86 -25.08
C VAL A 472 -18.74 -23.33 -23.88
N SER A 473 -20.01 -23.67 -24.10
CA SER A 473 -20.85 -24.27 -23.06
C SER A 473 -20.25 -25.58 -22.52
N GLY A 474 -19.73 -26.44 -23.40
CA GLY A 474 -19.06 -27.69 -22.98
C GLY A 474 -17.79 -27.45 -22.16
N HIS A 475 -16.96 -26.47 -22.54
CA HIS A 475 -15.79 -26.10 -21.73
C HIS A 475 -16.19 -25.49 -20.38
N GLY A 476 -17.31 -24.77 -20.32
CA GLY A 476 -17.89 -24.27 -19.07
C GLY A 476 -18.28 -25.39 -18.10
N GLU A 477 -18.91 -26.46 -18.62
CA GLU A 477 -19.25 -27.65 -17.82
C GLU A 477 -17.99 -28.40 -17.34
N GLU A 478 -16.97 -28.54 -18.19
CA GLU A 478 -15.70 -29.15 -17.79
C GLU A 478 -14.96 -28.32 -16.73
N LEU A 479 -14.94 -26.99 -16.87
CA LEU A 479 -14.36 -26.10 -15.87
C LEU A 479 -15.08 -26.17 -14.52
N ALA A 480 -16.41 -26.29 -14.53
CA ALA A 480 -17.18 -26.48 -13.30
C ALA A 480 -16.81 -27.81 -12.60
N ALA A 481 -16.69 -28.90 -13.36
CA ALA A 481 -16.28 -30.20 -12.81
C ALA A 481 -14.86 -30.16 -12.23
N VAL A 482 -13.92 -29.48 -12.90
CA VAL A 482 -12.56 -29.27 -12.36
C VAL A 482 -12.59 -28.40 -11.10
N GLY A 483 -13.46 -27.39 -11.05
CA GLY A 483 -13.68 -26.58 -9.86
C GLY A 483 -14.15 -27.41 -8.66
N ASP A 484 -15.09 -28.32 -8.88
CA ASP A 484 -15.56 -29.26 -7.84
C ASP A 484 -14.42 -30.19 -7.37
N GLU A 485 -13.63 -30.77 -8.29
CA GLU A 485 -12.48 -31.61 -7.94
C GLU A 485 -11.41 -30.85 -7.13
N VAL A 486 -11.16 -29.58 -7.44
CA VAL A 486 -10.23 -28.74 -6.67
C VAL A 486 -10.76 -28.45 -5.27
N SER A 487 -12.07 -28.23 -5.13
CA SER A 487 -12.71 -28.05 -3.82
C SER A 487 -12.58 -29.31 -2.96
N ASP A 488 -12.88 -30.48 -3.54
CA ASP A 488 -12.74 -31.76 -2.84
C ASP A 488 -11.29 -32.00 -2.38
N LEU A 489 -10.31 -31.64 -3.22
CA LEU A 489 -8.89 -31.78 -2.88
C LEU A 489 -8.45 -30.79 -1.78
N ALA A 490 -9.03 -29.60 -1.74
CA ALA A 490 -8.78 -28.63 -0.68
C ALA A 490 -9.28 -29.16 0.68
N ASP A 491 -10.48 -29.75 0.71
CA ASP A 491 -11.04 -30.39 1.91
C ASP A 491 -10.16 -31.57 2.38
N GLU A 492 -9.66 -32.40 1.45
CA GLU A 492 -8.72 -33.49 1.77
C GLU A 492 -7.39 -32.97 2.35
N LEU A 493 -6.88 -31.84 1.87
CA LEU A 493 -5.66 -31.21 2.39
C LEU A 493 -5.86 -30.66 3.81
N GLU A 494 -7.03 -30.11 4.11
CA GLU A 494 -7.38 -29.66 5.46
C GLU A 494 -7.45 -30.84 6.44
N GLU A 495 -8.09 -31.96 6.05
CA GLU A 495 -8.10 -33.18 6.87
C GLU A 495 -6.68 -33.73 7.10
N LEU A 496 -5.82 -33.70 6.07
CA LEU A 496 -4.43 -34.12 6.20
C LEU A 496 -3.63 -33.23 7.15
N ALA A 497 -3.85 -31.91 7.12
CA ALA A 497 -3.21 -30.98 8.04
C ALA A 497 -3.60 -31.28 9.49
N GLU A 498 -4.90 -31.45 9.78
CA GLU A 498 -5.37 -31.82 11.13
C GLU A 498 -4.75 -33.14 11.62
N ARG A 499 -4.57 -34.12 10.72
CA ARG A 499 -3.93 -35.40 11.05
C ARG A 499 -2.45 -35.26 11.33
N VAL A 500 -1.75 -34.35 10.66
CA VAL A 500 -0.35 -34.04 10.94
C VAL A 500 -0.22 -33.40 12.32
N ASP A 501 -1.03 -32.40 12.63
CA ASP A 501 -1.03 -31.75 13.95
C ASP A 501 -1.31 -32.75 15.09
N ALA A 502 -2.28 -33.66 14.87
CA ALA A 502 -2.57 -34.72 15.82
C ALA A 502 -1.40 -35.71 16.00
N LEU A 503 -0.65 -36.01 14.93
CA LEU A 503 0.54 -36.86 14.99
C LEU A 503 1.70 -36.15 15.69
N GLU A 504 1.90 -34.86 15.47
CA GLU A 504 2.92 -34.07 16.14
C GLU A 504 2.67 -34.01 17.65
N SER A 505 1.42 -33.74 18.06
CA SER A 505 1.05 -33.76 19.48
C SER A 505 1.30 -35.13 20.12
N ARG A 506 0.96 -36.22 19.44
CA ARG A 506 1.23 -37.58 19.94
C ARG A 506 2.73 -37.89 20.02
N LEU A 507 3.52 -37.39 19.07
CA LEU A 507 4.98 -37.58 19.08
C LEU A 507 5.61 -36.84 20.27
N ALA A 508 5.13 -35.63 20.57
CA ALA A 508 5.56 -34.85 21.72
C ALA A 508 5.25 -35.59 23.05
N ASP A 509 4.00 -36.07 23.22
CA ASP A 509 3.61 -36.85 24.40
C ASP A 509 4.47 -38.12 24.58
N ASP A 510 4.73 -38.84 23.47
CA ASP A 510 5.57 -40.03 23.48
C ASP A 510 7.05 -39.73 23.79
N ALA A 511 7.55 -38.55 23.40
CA ALA A 511 8.89 -38.09 23.71
C ALA A 511 9.01 -37.76 25.20
N ASP A 512 8.08 -36.97 25.75
CA ASP A 512 8.04 -36.63 27.17
C ASP A 512 7.95 -37.89 28.05
N ALA A 513 7.08 -38.83 27.67
CA ALA A 513 6.96 -40.11 28.39
C ALA A 513 8.25 -40.96 28.31
N ARG A 514 9.03 -40.86 27.22
CA ARG A 514 10.34 -41.54 27.14
C ARG A 514 11.38 -40.86 28.01
N ASP A 515 11.44 -39.54 28.00
CA ASP A 515 12.38 -38.78 28.82
C ASP A 515 12.15 -39.03 30.31
N GLU A 516 10.90 -39.09 30.76
CA GLU A 516 10.56 -39.43 32.16
C GLU A 516 11.04 -40.85 32.53
N ARG A 517 10.79 -41.86 31.68
CA ARG A 517 11.26 -43.24 31.92
C ARG A 517 12.78 -43.34 31.94
N VAL A 518 13.46 -42.61 31.06
CA VAL A 518 14.93 -42.57 31.03
C VAL A 518 15.46 -41.90 32.30
N ALA A 519 14.88 -40.78 32.71
CA ALA A 519 15.25 -40.08 33.93
C ALA A 519 15.07 -40.97 35.17
N GLU A 520 13.96 -41.69 35.27
CA GLU A 520 13.70 -42.65 36.35
C GLU A 520 14.74 -43.78 36.36
N THR A 521 14.98 -44.42 35.21
CA THR A 521 15.97 -45.50 35.09
C THR A 521 17.39 -45.03 35.45
N VAL A 522 17.77 -43.83 34.99
CA VAL A 522 19.07 -43.22 35.30
C VAL A 522 19.17 -42.92 36.79
N ARG A 523 18.10 -42.40 37.41
CA ARG A 523 18.04 -42.11 38.84
C ARG A 523 18.22 -43.37 39.67
N GLU A 524 17.46 -44.42 39.40
CA GLU A 524 17.57 -45.70 40.11
C GLU A 524 18.98 -46.29 40.00
N ARG A 525 19.57 -46.22 38.80
CA ARG A 525 20.91 -46.76 38.55
C ARG A 525 22.01 -45.93 39.22
N LEU A 526 21.88 -44.60 39.25
CA LEU A 526 22.80 -43.71 39.96
C LEU A 526 22.68 -43.91 41.47
N GLU A 527 21.47 -44.00 42.01
CA GLU A 527 21.24 -44.24 43.44
C GLU A 527 21.86 -45.56 43.88
N GLY A 528 21.60 -46.65 43.16
CA GLY A 528 22.22 -47.95 43.46
C GLY A 528 23.76 -47.91 43.34
N THR A 529 24.31 -47.25 42.33
CA THR A 529 25.78 -47.14 42.18
C THR A 529 26.41 -46.29 43.28
N ILE A 530 25.77 -45.17 43.65
CA ILE A 530 26.24 -44.29 44.73
C ILE A 530 26.16 -45.03 46.07
N GLU A 531 25.07 -45.74 46.36
CA GLU A 531 24.94 -46.54 47.57
C GLU A 531 26.03 -47.61 47.67
N ASP A 532 26.28 -48.35 46.58
CA ASP A 532 27.34 -49.36 46.52
C ASP A 532 28.74 -48.75 46.70
N GLU A 533 29.02 -47.60 46.06
CA GLU A 533 30.31 -46.92 46.14
C GLU A 533 30.55 -46.29 47.52
N VAL A 534 29.50 -45.71 48.13
CA VAL A 534 29.53 -45.19 49.51
C VAL A 534 29.76 -46.34 50.49
N ALA A 535 29.04 -47.45 50.34
CA ALA A 535 29.22 -48.64 51.19
C ALA A 535 30.63 -49.21 51.08
N ARG A 536 31.18 -49.32 49.87
CA ARG A 536 32.56 -49.75 49.64
C ARG A 536 33.56 -48.80 50.29
N THR A 537 33.40 -47.50 50.08
CA THR A 537 34.34 -46.49 50.62
C THR A 537 34.28 -46.41 52.15
N THR A 538 33.08 -46.51 52.74
CA THR A 538 32.93 -46.55 54.20
C THR A 538 33.49 -47.83 54.81
N ALA A 539 33.26 -48.99 54.18
CA ALA A 539 33.84 -50.24 54.64
C ALA A 539 35.38 -50.23 54.58
N GLU A 540 35.96 -49.75 53.48
CA GLU A 540 37.42 -49.77 53.27
C GLU A 540 38.16 -48.68 54.08
N HIS A 541 37.66 -47.45 54.17
CA HIS A 541 38.46 -46.35 54.74
C HIS A 541 38.10 -46.01 56.19
N VAL A 542 36.84 -46.21 56.58
CA VAL A 542 36.40 -45.81 57.93
C VAL A 542 36.65 -46.94 58.94
N SER A 543 36.44 -48.19 58.56
CA SER A 543 36.74 -49.32 59.46
C SER A 543 38.23 -49.39 59.76
N ASP A 544 39.07 -49.40 58.72
CA ASP A 544 40.52 -49.52 58.88
C ASP A 544 41.11 -48.33 59.65
N ALA A 545 40.69 -47.10 59.33
CA ALA A 545 41.18 -45.92 60.05
C ALA A 545 40.67 -45.83 61.49
N VAL A 546 39.48 -46.36 61.79
CA VAL A 546 38.98 -46.46 63.17
C VAL A 546 39.76 -47.53 63.92
N ASP A 547 39.95 -48.71 63.34
CA ASP A 547 40.68 -49.82 63.96
C ASP A 547 42.13 -49.42 64.26
N ASP A 548 42.85 -48.82 63.31
CA ASP A 548 44.23 -48.34 63.51
C ASP A 548 44.31 -47.32 64.66
N ARG A 549 43.36 -46.38 64.72
CA ARG A 549 43.34 -45.33 65.75
C ARG A 549 42.89 -45.84 67.12
N LEU A 550 42.01 -46.84 67.14
CA LEU A 550 41.58 -47.52 68.36
C LEU A 550 42.73 -48.34 68.93
N GLU A 551 43.46 -49.05 68.08
CA GLU A 551 44.63 -49.83 68.48
C GLU A 551 45.74 -48.92 69.05
N GLU A 552 46.08 -47.82 68.37
CA GLU A 552 47.04 -46.83 68.89
C GLU A 552 46.59 -46.24 70.24
N THR A 553 45.36 -45.73 70.32
CA THR A 553 44.87 -45.04 71.53
C THR A 553 44.69 -45.99 72.73
N VAL A 554 44.24 -47.22 72.48
CA VAL A 554 44.04 -48.22 73.54
C VAL A 554 45.38 -48.72 74.04
N ASN A 555 46.35 -48.98 73.15
CA ASN A 555 47.66 -49.47 73.56
C ASN A 555 48.40 -48.40 74.38
N ASP A 556 48.41 -47.14 73.90
CA ASP A 556 49.00 -45.99 74.61
C ASP A 556 48.40 -45.74 76.00
N ARG A 557 47.12 -46.08 76.20
CA ARG A 557 46.44 -45.90 77.49
C ARG A 557 46.56 -47.11 78.41
N LEU A 558 46.61 -48.32 77.87
CA LEU A 558 46.68 -49.56 78.66
C LEU A 558 48.10 -49.84 79.16
N GLU A 559 49.13 -49.49 78.39
CA GLU A 559 50.53 -49.69 78.79
C GLU A 559 50.88 -49.01 80.14
N PRO A 560 50.63 -47.71 80.37
CA PRO A 560 50.94 -47.07 81.65
C PRO A 560 50.04 -47.55 82.79
N ILE A 561 48.83 -48.03 82.50
CA ILE A 561 47.94 -48.62 83.50
C ILE A 561 48.49 -49.98 83.94
N SER A 562 48.94 -50.81 83.00
CA SER A 562 49.53 -52.12 83.25
C SER A 562 50.82 -51.98 84.07
N GLU A 563 51.69 -51.03 83.73
CA GLU A 563 52.90 -50.74 84.50
C GLU A 563 52.57 -50.29 85.94
N ARG A 564 51.52 -49.46 86.10
CA ARG A 564 51.07 -49.01 87.41
C ARG A 564 50.46 -50.14 88.25
N ILE A 565 49.74 -51.08 87.62
CA ILE A 565 49.23 -52.29 88.30
C ILE A 565 50.40 -53.16 88.76
N GLY A 566 51.43 -53.34 87.91
CA GLY A 566 52.67 -54.03 88.30
C GLY A 566 53.33 -53.38 89.52
N ALA A 567 53.50 -52.06 89.51
CA ALA A 567 54.05 -51.33 90.64
C ALA A 567 53.20 -51.40 91.91
N GLN A 568 51.87 -51.55 91.79
CA GLN A 568 51.00 -51.80 92.94
C GLN A 568 51.12 -53.24 93.47
N ALA A 569 51.31 -54.22 92.60
CA ALA A 569 51.59 -55.60 93.00
C ALA A 569 52.91 -55.69 93.78
N ASP A 570 53.99 -55.06 93.29
CA ASP A 570 55.28 -55.02 94.00
C ASP A 570 55.18 -54.36 95.39
N ARG A 571 54.32 -53.33 95.52
CA ARG A 571 54.04 -52.69 96.82
C ARG A 571 53.26 -53.59 97.75
N LEU A 572 52.33 -54.39 97.23
CA LEU A 572 51.58 -55.37 98.01
C LEU A 572 52.51 -56.46 98.54
N ASP A 573 53.40 -57.00 97.71
CA ASP A 573 54.42 -57.97 98.14
C ASP A 573 55.29 -57.39 99.26
N THR A 574 55.71 -56.13 99.13
CA THR A 574 56.49 -55.43 100.17
C THR A 574 55.70 -55.27 101.48
N LEU A 575 54.39 -55.00 101.40
CA LEU A 575 53.53 -54.90 102.57
C LEU A 575 53.28 -56.26 103.23
N GLU A 576 53.18 -57.32 102.42
CA GLU A 576 53.07 -58.71 102.89
C GLU A 576 54.34 -59.11 103.67
N ASP A 577 55.52 -58.85 103.10
CA ASP A 577 56.81 -59.07 103.79
C ASP A 577 56.89 -58.30 105.12
N ARG A 578 56.41 -57.05 105.14
CA ARG A 578 56.40 -56.23 106.35
C ARG A 578 55.43 -56.77 107.40
N THR A 579 54.31 -57.33 106.97
CA THR A 579 53.32 -57.97 107.85
C THR A 579 53.87 -59.26 108.44
N ALA A 580 54.53 -60.10 107.65
CA ALA A 580 55.25 -61.27 108.13
C ALA A 580 56.35 -60.91 109.15
N ALA A 581 57.05 -59.79 108.93
CA ALA A 581 58.03 -59.27 109.89
C ALA A 581 57.38 -58.78 111.21
N HIS A 582 56.18 -58.21 111.14
CA HIS A 582 55.40 -57.85 112.31
C HIS A 582 54.91 -59.09 113.07
N ASP A 583 54.47 -60.15 112.40
CA ASP A 583 54.10 -61.41 113.04
C ASP A 583 55.28 -62.03 113.80
N HIS A 584 56.47 -62.10 113.20
CA HIS A 584 57.68 -62.54 113.90
C HIS A 584 58.06 -61.64 115.09
N ARG A 585 57.68 -60.36 115.06
CA ARG A 585 57.86 -59.45 116.19
C ARG A 585 56.83 -59.73 117.27
N PHE A 586 55.58 -60.00 116.93
CA PHE A 586 54.54 -60.41 117.88
C PHE A 586 54.89 -61.74 118.54
N ASP A 587 55.36 -62.75 117.80
CA ASP A 587 55.86 -64.01 118.35
C ASP A 587 56.99 -63.79 119.37
N ARG A 588 57.89 -62.85 119.10
CA ARG A 588 58.99 -62.49 120.01
C ARG A 588 58.47 -61.75 121.26
N VAL A 589 57.48 -60.89 121.09
CA VAL A 589 56.83 -60.18 122.21
C VAL A 589 56.09 -61.17 123.10
N ASP A 590 55.34 -62.12 122.53
CA ASP A 590 54.68 -63.21 123.23
C ASP A 590 55.67 -64.11 123.97
N ALA A 591 56.80 -64.45 123.34
CA ALA A 591 57.88 -65.17 124.02
C ALA A 591 58.45 -64.38 125.22
N SER A 592 58.62 -63.05 125.09
CA SER A 592 59.10 -62.21 126.19
C SER A 592 58.06 -62.01 127.32
N LEU A 593 56.77 -62.05 126.98
CA LEU A 593 55.65 -62.02 127.93
C LEU A 593 55.54 -63.34 128.69
N ALA A 594 55.75 -64.48 128.03
CA ALA A 594 55.86 -65.79 128.66
C ALA A 594 57.05 -65.87 129.64
N GLU A 595 58.20 -65.30 129.29
CA GLU A 595 59.39 -65.21 130.18
C GLU A 595 59.20 -64.25 131.37
N ARG A 596 58.40 -63.17 131.22
CA ARG A 596 58.10 -62.21 132.31
C ARG A 596 56.94 -62.62 133.21
N SER A 597 56.11 -63.60 132.81
CA SER A 597 54.98 -64.07 133.62
C SER A 597 55.35 -65.09 134.70
N THR A 598 56.60 -65.58 134.75
CA THR A 598 57.03 -66.59 135.77
C THR A 598 57.92 -66.04 136.89
N SER A 599 58.15 -64.72 136.97
CA SER A 599 58.89 -64.10 138.08
C SER A 599 58.20 -62.84 138.58
N ASP A 600 57.64 -62.95 139.78
CA ASP A 600 57.06 -61.91 140.64
C ASP A 600 55.71 -61.28 140.26
N GLY A 601 54.70 -61.65 141.05
CA GLY A 601 53.37 -61.08 141.01
C GLY A 601 53.34 -59.62 141.45
N VAL A 602 52.66 -58.81 140.64
CA VAL A 602 52.11 -57.52 141.03
C VAL A 602 50.70 -57.44 140.46
N SER A 603 49.77 -57.06 141.32
CA SER A 603 48.33 -57.18 141.19
C SER A 603 47.73 -56.47 139.97
N ALA A 604 46.77 -57.15 139.36
CA ALA A 604 45.81 -56.63 138.39
C ALA A 604 44.82 -55.68 139.09
N GLU A 605 44.98 -54.37 138.90
CA GLU A 605 43.93 -53.35 139.14
C GLU A 605 44.26 -51.97 138.52
N TRP A 606 45.32 -51.85 137.72
CA TRP A 606 45.77 -50.56 137.13
C TRP A 606 45.94 -50.60 135.60
N LEU A 607 45.41 -51.62 134.93
CA LEU A 607 45.41 -51.77 133.47
C LEU A 607 44.04 -51.53 132.82
N GLU A 608 42.98 -51.27 133.60
CA GLU A 608 41.64 -51.00 133.09
C GLU A 608 41.37 -49.51 132.82
N ASP A 609 42.00 -48.58 133.54
CA ASP A 609 41.80 -47.13 133.30
C ASP A 609 42.63 -46.56 132.13
N GLU A 610 43.74 -47.21 131.75
CA GLU A 610 44.62 -46.73 130.66
C GLU A 610 44.29 -47.36 129.29
N LEU A 611 43.47 -48.41 129.27
CA LEU A 611 42.90 -49.02 128.06
C LEU A 611 41.60 -48.33 127.59
N GLU A 612 40.87 -47.65 128.48
CA GLU A 612 39.69 -46.84 128.10
C GLU A 612 40.12 -45.50 127.46
N ALA A 613 41.26 -44.93 127.87
CA ALA A 613 41.82 -43.69 127.30
C ALA A 613 42.46 -43.87 125.90
N LEU A 614 42.98 -45.06 125.59
CA LEU A 614 43.48 -45.41 124.25
C LEU A 614 42.37 -45.94 123.32
N ARG A 615 41.18 -46.24 123.85
CA ARG A 615 40.00 -46.60 123.06
C ARG A 615 39.38 -45.37 122.38
N VAL A 616 39.34 -44.23 123.08
CA VAL A 616 38.78 -42.97 122.58
C VAL A 616 39.73 -42.23 121.61
N ASP A 617 41.06 -42.37 121.73
CA ASP A 617 42.02 -41.74 120.80
C ASP A 617 42.24 -42.56 119.49
N LEU A 618 41.79 -43.83 119.47
CA LEU A 618 41.83 -44.72 118.31
C LEU A 618 40.46 -44.81 117.60
N GLU A 619 39.38 -44.34 118.24
CA GLU A 619 38.06 -44.14 117.62
C GLU A 619 37.91 -42.79 116.89
N ASP A 620 38.85 -41.85 117.05
CA ASP A 620 38.93 -40.58 116.28
C ASP A 620 39.95 -40.62 115.12
N ARG A 621 40.61 -41.78 114.91
CA ARG A 621 41.56 -42.03 113.80
C ARG A 621 41.24 -43.27 112.97
N ARG A 622 40.03 -43.82 113.11
CA ARG A 622 39.56 -45.02 112.37
C ARG A 622 38.26 -44.76 111.58
N VAL A 623 38.24 -43.63 110.88
CA VAL A 623 37.44 -43.46 109.65
C VAL A 623 38.39 -43.13 108.51
N GLU A 624 39.30 -44.06 108.22
CA GLU A 624 39.91 -44.20 106.90
C GLU A 624 39.97 -45.71 106.59
N ASP A 625 39.73 -46.01 105.31
CA ASP A 625 39.80 -47.29 104.59
C ASP A 625 38.60 -48.25 104.66
N ASP A 626 37.84 -48.32 103.54
CA ASP A 626 37.86 -49.44 102.57
C ASP A 626 36.86 -49.19 101.41
N PRO A 627 36.97 -49.83 100.22
CA PRO A 627 38.07 -49.88 99.25
C PRO A 627 37.74 -49.10 97.96
N GLY A 628 38.77 -48.84 97.15
CA GLY A 628 38.60 -48.40 95.77
C GLY A 628 37.88 -49.46 94.91
N THR A 629 36.77 -49.06 94.31
CA THR A 629 36.15 -49.75 93.17
C THR A 629 36.43 -48.95 91.91
N VAL A 630 37.29 -49.49 91.05
CA VAL A 630 37.22 -49.48 89.58
C VAL A 630 36.71 -48.18 88.90
N ARG A 631 37.63 -47.44 88.24
CA ARG A 631 37.36 -46.47 87.15
C ARG A 631 36.59 -47.16 86.00
N PRO A 632 35.73 -46.49 85.18
CA PRO A 632 36.14 -45.40 84.26
C PRO A 632 35.06 -44.31 84.03
N ALA A 633 35.43 -43.07 83.72
CA ALA A 633 35.51 -42.46 82.38
C ALA A 633 34.21 -42.46 81.54
N LEU A 634 33.94 -41.27 80.98
CA LEU A 634 32.98 -40.91 79.92
C LEU A 634 31.54 -40.66 80.40
N VAL A 635 31.16 -39.38 80.52
CA VAL A 635 30.57 -38.56 79.44
C VAL A 635 29.21 -39.12 79.04
N THR A 636 28.17 -38.59 79.67
CA THR A 636 26.81 -38.68 79.18
C THR A 636 26.55 -37.47 78.29
N SER A 637 26.22 -37.79 77.05
CA SER A 637 25.58 -36.99 76.02
C SER A 637 24.44 -36.10 76.53
N ALA A 638 24.36 -34.87 76.02
CA ALA A 638 23.10 -34.30 75.54
C ALA A 638 23.33 -32.95 74.82
N LEU A 639 22.77 -32.92 73.61
CA LEU A 639 22.12 -31.77 72.96
C LEU A 639 22.94 -30.55 72.54
N ALA A 640 22.98 -30.44 71.20
CA ALA A 640 22.38 -29.35 70.43
C ALA A 640 23.09 -27.99 70.38
N GLY A 641 23.29 -27.54 69.14
CA GLY A 641 23.13 -26.13 68.82
C GLY A 641 24.27 -25.51 68.01
N ALA A 642 23.96 -25.28 66.73
CA ALA A 642 24.28 -24.07 65.98
C ALA A 642 25.77 -23.75 65.67
N GLY A 643 26.07 -23.79 64.37
CA GLY A 643 26.36 -22.57 63.60
C GLY A 643 27.78 -22.00 63.66
N ALA A 644 28.50 -22.11 62.54
CA ALA A 644 29.38 -21.09 61.95
C ALA A 644 29.93 -21.69 60.64
N ALA A 645 29.63 -21.15 59.47
CA ALA A 645 30.33 -20.01 58.86
C ALA A 645 31.84 -20.26 58.69
N GLY A 646 32.26 -20.45 57.44
CA GLY A 646 33.67 -20.64 57.07
C GLY A 646 33.86 -20.70 55.55
N VAL A 647 33.77 -19.54 54.91
CA VAL A 647 34.34 -19.27 53.57
C VAL A 647 35.86 -19.51 53.62
N VAL A 648 36.46 -20.05 52.55
CA VAL A 648 37.71 -19.56 51.89
C VAL A 648 38.12 -20.49 50.72
N SER A 649 37.98 -19.92 49.52
CA SER A 649 38.82 -19.96 48.31
C SER A 649 39.60 -21.22 47.87
N GLY A 650 39.39 -21.56 46.59
CA GLY A 650 40.40 -21.32 45.55
C GLY A 650 41.35 -22.47 45.19
N GLY A 651 41.28 -22.93 43.94
CA GLY A 651 42.32 -23.78 43.36
C GLY A 651 41.93 -24.37 42.00
N VAL A 652 42.14 -23.62 40.93
CA VAL A 652 42.12 -24.09 39.54
C VAL A 652 43.37 -24.94 39.29
N THR A 653 43.21 -26.13 38.73
CA THR A 653 44.23 -26.75 37.87
C THR A 653 43.56 -27.50 36.71
N ALA A 654 43.93 -27.07 35.51
CA ALA A 654 43.57 -27.63 34.22
C ALA A 654 44.46 -28.83 33.84
N ALA A 655 43.88 -29.78 33.09
CA ALA A 655 44.49 -30.68 32.09
C ALA A 655 43.46 -31.80 31.80
N ALA A 656 43.26 -32.35 30.60
CA ALA A 656 43.58 -31.99 29.23
C ALA A 656 42.71 -32.91 28.32
N ILE A 657 42.22 -32.30 27.25
CA ILE A 657 41.68 -32.78 25.96
C ILE A 657 41.99 -34.26 25.57
N ASP A 658 40.97 -35.04 25.17
CA ASP A 658 40.63 -35.43 23.76
C ASP A 658 39.37 -36.33 23.74
N ALA A 659 38.26 -35.92 23.12
CA ALA A 659 37.80 -36.18 21.74
C ALA A 659 36.85 -37.37 21.58
N GLY A 660 35.59 -37.07 21.23
CA GLY A 660 34.68 -38.03 20.60
C GLY A 660 33.19 -37.74 20.77
N LEU A 661 32.55 -37.26 19.70
CA LEU A 661 31.10 -37.07 19.46
C LEU A 661 30.46 -35.85 20.15
N GLY A 662 29.73 -34.93 19.50
CA GLY A 662 29.12 -34.95 18.17
C GLY A 662 27.60 -34.73 18.29
N ALA A 663 27.18 -33.46 18.16
CA ALA A 663 25.84 -32.94 17.88
C ALA A 663 24.71 -33.14 18.92
N ALA A 664 24.37 -32.06 19.65
CA ALA A 664 23.00 -31.56 19.89
C ALA A 664 23.03 -30.35 20.85
N VAL A 665 22.06 -29.44 20.69
CA VAL A 665 21.69 -28.31 21.57
C VAL A 665 22.42 -26.97 21.33
N ALA A 666 22.02 -26.32 20.23
CA ALA A 666 21.79 -24.88 20.24
C ALA A 666 20.34 -24.63 20.76
N VAL A 667 20.09 -23.47 21.37
CA VAL A 667 18.87 -23.05 22.12
C VAL A 667 18.98 -23.22 23.64
N ALA A 668 19.82 -22.37 24.26
CA ALA A 668 19.67 -21.83 25.62
C ALA A 668 20.80 -20.81 25.93
N GLY A 669 21.08 -19.88 24.99
CA GLY A 669 22.31 -19.07 25.00
C GLY A 669 22.17 -17.58 24.72
N VAL A 670 20.96 -17.00 24.74
CA VAL A 670 20.77 -15.55 24.46
C VAL A 670 20.02 -14.80 25.58
N ALA A 671 19.41 -15.47 26.56
CA ALA A 671 18.64 -14.80 27.61
C ALA A 671 19.44 -14.29 28.84
N VAL A 672 20.77 -14.47 28.90
CA VAL A 672 21.58 -14.06 30.08
C VAL A 672 22.73 -13.08 29.76
N VAL A 673 22.89 -12.66 28.50
CA VAL A 673 23.88 -11.63 28.11
C VAL A 673 23.24 -10.25 27.82
N GLY A 674 21.91 -10.19 27.63
CA GLY A 674 21.18 -8.91 27.47
C GLY A 674 20.99 -8.11 28.77
N THR A 675 20.93 -8.78 29.92
CA THR A 675 20.64 -8.13 31.22
C THR A 675 21.87 -7.52 31.90
N ALA A 676 23.06 -7.65 31.32
CA ALA A 676 24.31 -7.10 31.88
C ALA A 676 24.83 -5.85 31.13
N VAL A 677 24.19 -5.41 30.04
CA VAL A 677 24.60 -4.20 29.29
C VAL A 677 23.67 -3.00 29.52
N VAL A 678 22.47 -3.19 30.09
CA VAL A 678 21.53 -2.10 30.42
C VAL A 678 21.73 -1.53 31.85
N LEU A 679 22.62 -2.11 32.66
CA LEU A 679 22.96 -1.58 34.00
C LEU A 679 24.34 -0.91 34.08
N ALA A 680 24.96 -0.56 32.94
CA ALA A 680 26.25 0.13 32.91
C ALA A 680 26.39 1.19 31.80
N ARG A 681 25.33 1.95 31.51
CA ARG A 681 25.43 3.30 30.92
C ARG A 681 24.50 4.27 31.62
#